data_AF-A0A329LDC8-F1
#
_entry.id   AF-A0A329LDC8-F1
#
_cell.length_a   1.000
_cell.length_b   1.000
_cell.length_c   1.000
_cell.angle_alpha   90.00
_cell.angle_beta   90.00
_cell.angle_gamma   90.00
#
_symmetry.space_group_name_H-M   'P 1'
#
loop_
_entity.id
_entity.type
_entity.pdbx_description
1 polymer ?
#
loop_
_entity_poly.entity_id
_entity_poly.type
_entity_poly.pdbx_seq_one_letter_code
_entity_poly.pdbx_strand_id
1 'polypeptide(L)'
;MGKPGILIGSPIRQKPEILKQFLRSLGDLITDGFDVEFYFVDDNDDPASRVLLAGFAEEHPGSFIQAHEPPTVPYVRNDNTHHWPEELVWKVAGMKDGIIEYARSKAFDYLFLADSDLVLHPHTLLQLANAKKDIVSTVFWTKWQPDSPEMPQVWMSDHYTLYENRGGEKLDDQEIARRTHEFLNKLRVPGLYEVGGLGACTLISRHALEAGVCFRKIPNLSLWGEDRHFCIRSAALGLSLFVDTHLPAYHIYRDSDLAGVDAYRQASSPAIRKERSVTVSLCMIVKNEEEALERCLSSVKDLVDEIVIADTGSTDKTREVAASFGAVIVEFPWIDDFAAARNHVFSKATKEYIMWLDADDIILAKDRQLLAETLYTLNPAIDSVTMPYNIGVNANGKVSYSLRRNRIVRRERGFRWIGAVHEYLEVFGNIVHSEAAVTHRKEKAYTDRNLQIYRKQQAAGKDFSIRDLYYFANELRDNQLFEEAAVYYKKFLATGLGWVEDQINACLKLSACYSRMYEQDKALQALFRSFHFDKPRAEACCRIGKFFYDQSPKRLDQAIYWYELATVLPKPKGALAFVEHDAWTWLPLLNLCLCYDQLGQYEKANEYNNRALAYNPEHPSMLHNKKYFEGKFAKEAQ
;
A
#
# COMPACT_ATOMS: atom_id res chain seq x y z
N MET A 1 20.73 -17.02 -0.69
CA MET A 1 20.53 -16.64 -2.11
C MET A 1 21.24 -15.32 -2.31
N GLY A 2 21.95 -15.13 -3.43
CA GLY A 2 22.62 -13.87 -3.75
C GLY A 2 21.62 -12.72 -3.94
N LYS A 3 22.11 -11.48 -3.96
CA LYS A 3 21.28 -10.32 -4.32
C LYS A 3 20.89 -10.44 -5.81
N PRO A 4 19.67 -10.03 -6.21
CA PRO A 4 19.31 -9.96 -7.62
C PRO A 4 20.22 -8.98 -8.37
N GLY A 5 20.65 -9.38 -9.58
CA GLY A 5 21.49 -8.56 -10.44
C GLY A 5 20.66 -7.57 -11.27
N ILE A 6 21.06 -6.30 -11.29
CA ILE A 6 20.49 -5.26 -12.17
C ILE A 6 21.59 -4.71 -13.09
N LEU A 7 21.35 -4.75 -14.40
CA LEU A 7 22.13 -3.97 -15.35
C LEU A 7 21.47 -2.62 -15.60
N ILE A 8 22.19 -1.52 -15.43
CA ILE A 8 21.73 -0.19 -15.84
C ILE A 8 22.35 0.14 -17.20
N GLY A 9 21.50 0.31 -18.21
CA GLY A 9 21.91 0.50 -19.59
C GLY A 9 21.53 1.87 -20.14
N SER A 10 22.44 2.53 -20.88
CA SER A 10 22.13 3.83 -21.49
C SER A 10 22.96 4.11 -22.75
N PRO A 11 22.32 4.44 -23.89
CA PRO A 11 22.96 5.13 -25.00
C PRO A 11 23.26 6.59 -24.62
N ILE A 12 24.52 7.02 -24.73
CA ILE A 12 24.97 8.33 -24.29
C ILE A 12 25.33 9.20 -25.49
N ARG A 13 24.56 10.28 -25.69
CA ARG A 13 24.94 11.40 -26.55
C ARG A 13 24.43 12.71 -25.96
N GLN A 14 25.26 13.36 -25.14
CA GLN A 14 24.88 14.58 -24.47
C GLN A 14 25.95 15.65 -24.32
N LYS A 15 25.50 16.89 -24.12
CA LYS A 15 26.35 17.99 -23.66
C LYS A 15 26.93 17.66 -22.27
N PRO A 16 28.17 18.07 -21.97
CA PRO A 16 28.83 17.75 -20.69
C PRO A 16 28.00 18.11 -19.45
N GLU A 17 27.29 19.22 -19.50
CA GLU A 17 26.52 19.82 -18.40
C GLU A 17 25.29 18.99 -18.05
N ILE A 18 24.62 18.44 -19.06
CA ILE A 18 23.46 17.55 -18.91
C ILE A 18 23.94 16.17 -18.48
N LEU A 19 24.96 15.63 -19.17
CA LEU A 19 25.51 14.31 -18.88
C LEU A 19 26.01 14.22 -17.43
N LYS A 20 26.64 15.28 -16.93
CA LYS A 20 27.09 15.37 -15.53
C LYS A 20 25.93 15.18 -14.53
N GLN A 21 24.74 15.71 -14.81
CA GLN A 21 23.59 15.55 -13.92
C GLN A 21 23.02 14.14 -13.98
N PHE A 22 22.93 13.55 -15.18
CA PHE A 22 22.52 12.16 -15.35
C PHE A 22 23.44 11.19 -14.61
N LEU A 23 24.76 11.24 -14.89
CA LEU A 23 25.76 10.37 -14.24
C LEU A 23 25.75 10.54 -12.72
N ARG A 24 25.64 11.78 -12.23
CA ARG A 24 25.54 12.02 -10.78
C ARG A 24 24.27 11.41 -10.19
N SER A 25 23.13 11.46 -10.90
CA SER A 25 21.90 10.83 -10.43
C SER A 25 21.98 9.30 -10.43
N LEU A 26 22.74 8.69 -11.35
CA LEU A 26 23.02 7.25 -11.33
C LEU A 26 23.84 6.85 -10.11
N GLY A 27 24.87 7.64 -9.76
CA GLY A 27 25.68 7.41 -8.56
C GLY A 27 24.91 7.61 -7.25
N ASP A 28 23.85 8.43 -7.26
CA ASP A 28 22.98 8.70 -6.11
C ASP A 28 21.90 7.61 -5.91
N LEU A 29 21.76 6.63 -6.82
CA LEU A 29 20.76 5.56 -6.70
C LEU A 29 21.03 4.66 -5.49
N ILE A 30 19.98 4.36 -4.73
CA ILE A 30 20.03 3.39 -3.63
C ILE A 30 19.96 1.99 -4.23
N THR A 31 21.05 1.25 -4.05
CA THR A 31 21.25 -0.10 -4.61
C THR A 31 21.19 -1.19 -3.53
N ASP A 32 20.77 -0.85 -2.30
CA ASP A 32 20.61 -1.82 -1.22
C ASP A 32 19.70 -2.98 -1.63
N GLY A 33 20.26 -4.18 -1.60
CA GLY A 33 19.56 -5.40 -2.01
C GLY A 33 19.76 -5.81 -3.47
N PHE A 34 20.51 -5.06 -4.28
CA PHE A 34 20.85 -5.40 -5.66
C PHE A 34 22.37 -5.48 -5.87
N ASP A 35 22.80 -6.30 -6.83
CA ASP A 35 24.14 -6.24 -7.41
C ASP A 35 24.03 -5.48 -8.74
N VAL A 36 24.61 -4.27 -8.81
CA VAL A 36 24.40 -3.33 -9.92
C VAL A 36 25.64 -3.22 -10.79
N GLU A 37 25.45 -3.36 -12.11
CA GLU A 37 26.45 -3.10 -13.14
C GLU A 37 25.94 -2.06 -14.14
N PHE A 38 26.84 -1.41 -14.88
CA PHE A 38 26.49 -0.39 -15.88
C PHE A 38 26.94 -0.80 -17.28
N TYR A 39 26.11 -0.51 -18.29
CA TYR A 39 26.46 -0.66 -19.70
C TYR A 39 26.15 0.65 -20.44
N PHE A 40 27.18 1.34 -20.89
CA PHE A 40 27.05 2.57 -21.66
C PHE A 40 27.46 2.36 -23.11
N VAL A 41 26.67 2.89 -24.05
CA VAL A 41 27.08 3.02 -25.45
C VAL A 41 27.47 4.48 -25.67
N ASP A 42 28.77 4.74 -25.86
CA ASP A 42 29.29 6.10 -26.06
C ASP A 42 29.11 6.53 -27.51
N ASP A 43 28.09 7.36 -27.75
CA ASP A 43 27.78 8.02 -29.02
C ASP A 43 28.05 9.54 -28.98
N ASN A 44 28.87 10.00 -28.03
CA ASN A 44 29.18 11.43 -27.89
C ASN A 44 30.09 11.92 -29.02
N ASP A 45 29.79 13.10 -29.55
CA ASP A 45 30.65 13.90 -30.42
C ASP A 45 31.50 14.92 -29.64
N ASP A 46 31.11 15.25 -28.41
CA ASP A 46 31.87 16.12 -27.50
C ASP A 46 32.94 15.34 -26.72
N PRO A 47 34.24 15.67 -26.86
CA PRO A 47 35.32 15.03 -26.10
C PRO A 47 35.17 15.14 -24.57
N ALA A 48 34.61 16.24 -24.05
CA ALA A 48 34.43 16.42 -22.61
C ALA A 48 33.37 15.47 -22.05
N SER A 49 32.32 15.18 -22.81
CA SER A 49 31.31 14.17 -22.44
C SER A 49 31.90 12.76 -22.39
N ARG A 50 32.79 12.42 -23.33
CA ARG A 50 33.52 11.14 -23.31
C ARG A 50 34.40 11.00 -22.07
N VAL A 51 35.08 12.07 -21.67
CA VAL A 51 35.90 12.10 -20.45
C VAL A 51 35.06 11.93 -19.19
N LEU A 52 33.89 12.59 -19.11
CA LEU A 52 32.97 12.44 -17.98
C LEU A 52 32.45 10.99 -17.85
N LEU A 53 32.08 10.38 -18.97
CA LEU A 53 31.60 9.00 -18.99
C LEU A 53 32.70 8.00 -18.56
N ALA A 54 33.92 8.19 -19.06
CA ALA A 54 35.08 7.38 -18.66
C ALA A 54 35.37 7.51 -17.16
N GLY A 55 35.37 8.74 -16.62
CA GLY A 55 35.58 8.97 -15.19
C GLY A 55 34.53 8.30 -14.31
N PHE A 56 33.25 8.33 -14.71
CA PHE A 56 32.20 7.63 -13.98
C PHE A 56 32.42 6.11 -13.96
N ALA A 57 32.82 5.51 -15.10
CA ALA A 57 33.09 4.08 -15.19
C ALA A 57 34.31 3.64 -14.37
N GLU A 58 35.32 4.50 -14.22
CA GLU A 58 36.46 4.25 -13.33
C GLU A 58 36.05 4.23 -11.85
N GLU A 59 35.10 5.09 -11.45
CA GLU A 59 34.57 5.16 -10.08
C GLU A 59 33.61 4.01 -9.73
N HIS A 60 33.04 3.32 -10.72
CA HIS A 60 32.03 2.27 -10.56
C HIS A 60 32.48 0.94 -11.18
N PRO A 61 33.22 0.09 -10.43
CA PRO A 61 33.67 -1.23 -10.90
C PRO A 61 32.51 -2.09 -11.40
N GLY A 62 32.67 -2.70 -12.59
CA GLY A 62 31.60 -3.43 -13.28
C GLY A 62 30.90 -2.62 -14.38
N SER A 63 31.30 -1.36 -14.59
CA SER A 63 30.87 -0.56 -15.74
C SER A 63 31.55 -1.01 -17.04
N PHE A 64 30.77 -1.14 -18.11
CA PHE A 64 31.25 -1.42 -19.46
C PHE A 64 30.89 -0.26 -20.40
N ILE A 65 31.86 0.23 -21.17
CA ILE A 65 31.65 1.26 -22.20
C ILE A 65 31.90 0.64 -23.58
N GLN A 66 30.88 0.62 -24.42
CA GLN A 66 31.01 0.32 -25.84
C GLN A 66 31.22 1.61 -26.62
N ALA A 67 32.38 1.74 -27.27
CA ALA A 67 32.63 2.85 -28.18
C ALA A 67 31.80 2.70 -29.46
N HIS A 68 31.16 3.80 -29.90
CA HIS A 68 30.50 3.89 -31.19
C HIS A 68 31.20 4.95 -32.06
N GLU A 69 31.28 4.72 -33.38
CA GLU A 69 31.79 5.74 -34.29
C GLU A 69 30.81 6.92 -34.37
N PRO A 70 31.29 8.18 -34.33
CA PRO A 70 30.42 9.35 -34.38
C PRO A 70 29.66 9.39 -35.72
N PRO A 71 28.36 9.74 -35.73
CA PRO A 71 27.55 9.67 -36.93
C PRO A 71 27.98 10.69 -38.00
N THR A 72 27.78 10.32 -39.27
CA THR A 72 27.97 11.20 -40.43
C THR A 72 26.85 12.22 -40.63
N VAL A 73 25.70 12.03 -39.96
CA VAL A 73 24.52 12.90 -40.05
C VAL A 73 24.47 13.85 -38.85
N PRO A 74 24.40 15.19 -39.06
CA PRO A 74 24.30 16.15 -37.97
C PRO A 74 22.96 16.01 -37.25
N TYR A 75 23.03 15.93 -35.92
CA TYR A 75 21.86 15.97 -35.06
C TYR A 75 21.69 17.40 -34.54
N VAL A 76 20.66 18.10 -35.01
CA VAL A 76 20.42 19.51 -34.68
C VAL A 76 19.46 19.61 -33.50
N ARG A 77 19.97 20.11 -32.37
CA ARG A 77 19.18 20.47 -31.17
C ARG A 77 19.17 22.00 -31.02
N ASN A 78 18.01 22.62 -30.91
CA ASN A 78 17.85 24.02 -30.51
C ASN A 78 16.69 24.15 -29.51
N ASP A 79 16.52 25.33 -28.90
CA ASP A 79 15.49 25.57 -27.86
C ASP A 79 14.04 25.33 -28.31
N ASN A 80 13.81 25.26 -29.63
CA ASN A 80 12.48 25.21 -30.24
C ASN A 80 12.13 23.84 -30.85
N THR A 81 13.09 23.06 -31.37
CA THR A 81 12.85 21.74 -32.00
C THR A 81 14.07 20.80 -31.94
N HIS A 82 13.81 19.51 -31.72
CA HIS A 82 14.75 18.40 -31.97
C HIS A 82 14.33 17.70 -33.27
N HIS A 83 15.13 17.81 -34.34
CA HIS A 83 14.85 17.07 -35.57
C HIS A 83 15.48 15.67 -35.48
N TRP A 84 14.67 14.62 -35.51
CA TRP A 84 15.10 13.21 -35.45
C TRP A 84 14.91 12.52 -36.82
N PRO A 85 15.96 12.44 -37.65
CA PRO A 85 15.95 11.58 -38.83
C PRO A 85 15.65 10.13 -38.47
N GLU A 86 14.91 9.42 -39.33
CA GLU A 86 14.56 8.01 -39.12
C GLU A 86 15.80 7.11 -38.92
N GLU A 87 16.92 7.43 -39.57
CA GLU A 87 18.19 6.72 -39.41
C GLU A 87 18.73 6.78 -37.97
N LEU A 88 18.56 7.91 -37.26
CA LEU A 88 19.00 8.03 -35.87
C LEU A 88 18.14 7.20 -34.92
N VAL A 89 16.84 7.11 -35.16
CA VAL A 89 15.92 6.29 -34.36
C VAL A 89 16.34 4.82 -34.42
N TRP A 90 16.62 4.30 -35.62
CA TRP A 90 17.03 2.90 -35.78
C TRP A 90 18.45 2.63 -35.28
N LYS A 91 19.32 3.64 -35.32
CA LYS A 91 20.62 3.57 -34.65
C LYS A 91 20.45 3.41 -33.13
N VAL A 92 19.61 4.24 -32.50
CA VAL A 92 19.30 4.12 -31.05
C VAL A 92 18.67 2.77 -30.73
N ALA A 93 17.77 2.27 -31.58
CA ALA A 93 17.21 0.94 -31.45
C ALA A 93 18.30 -0.15 -31.42
N GLY A 94 19.28 -0.08 -32.32
CA GLY A 94 20.43 -0.99 -32.34
C GLY A 94 21.28 -0.93 -31.08
N MET A 95 21.51 0.27 -30.53
CA MET A 95 22.23 0.46 -29.27
C MET A 95 21.48 -0.14 -28.08
N LYS A 96 20.17 0.12 -27.96
CA LYS A 96 19.30 -0.47 -26.92
C LYS A 96 19.23 -2.01 -27.04
N ASP A 97 19.17 -2.54 -28.26
CA ASP A 97 19.17 -3.99 -28.50
C ASP A 97 20.49 -4.65 -28.10
N GLY A 98 21.63 -4.02 -28.36
CA GLY A 98 22.94 -4.51 -27.87
C GLY A 98 23.01 -4.61 -26.35
N ILE A 99 22.43 -3.63 -25.63
CA ILE A 99 22.33 -3.65 -24.17
C ILE A 99 21.44 -4.82 -23.70
N ILE A 100 20.27 -5.03 -24.34
CA ILE A 100 19.39 -6.17 -24.04
C ILE A 100 20.12 -7.50 -24.23
N GLU A 101 20.86 -7.64 -25.31
CA GLU A 101 21.63 -8.86 -25.60
C GLU A 101 22.70 -9.12 -24.55
N TYR A 102 23.41 -8.08 -24.11
CA TYR A 102 24.39 -8.19 -23.02
C TYR A 102 23.71 -8.63 -21.71
N ALA A 103 22.63 -7.95 -21.31
CA ALA A 103 21.87 -8.26 -20.09
C ALA A 103 21.41 -9.73 -20.07
N ARG A 104 20.88 -10.21 -21.20
CA ARG A 104 20.43 -11.59 -21.38
C ARG A 104 21.60 -12.58 -21.34
N SER A 105 22.71 -12.28 -22.00
CA SER A 105 23.89 -13.17 -22.05
C SER A 105 24.54 -13.38 -20.68
N LYS A 106 24.47 -12.36 -19.81
CA LYS A 106 24.98 -12.37 -18.43
C LYS A 106 23.94 -12.83 -17.42
N ALA A 107 22.72 -13.12 -17.86
CA ALA A 107 21.64 -13.63 -17.03
C ALA A 107 21.31 -12.70 -15.84
N PHE A 108 21.23 -11.38 -16.08
CA PHE A 108 20.74 -10.43 -15.08
C PHE A 108 19.26 -10.67 -14.74
N ASP A 109 18.86 -10.33 -13.51
CA ASP A 109 17.47 -10.41 -13.08
C ASP A 109 16.63 -9.27 -13.64
N TYR A 110 17.25 -8.10 -13.81
CA TYR A 110 16.63 -6.93 -14.42
C TYR A 110 17.61 -6.14 -15.31
N LEU A 111 17.05 -5.50 -16.33
CA LEU A 111 17.69 -4.44 -17.10
C LEU A 111 16.91 -3.14 -16.85
N PHE A 112 17.59 -2.10 -16.39
CA PHE A 112 17.05 -0.75 -16.29
C PHE A 112 17.63 0.14 -17.39
N LEU A 113 16.82 0.46 -18.39
CA LEU A 113 17.19 1.37 -19.48
C LEU A 113 16.82 2.81 -19.11
N ALA A 114 17.80 3.72 -19.13
CA ALA A 114 17.59 5.13 -18.84
C ALA A 114 18.24 6.03 -19.90
N ASP A 115 17.52 7.03 -20.39
CA ASP A 115 18.05 8.02 -21.31
C ASP A 115 18.95 9.04 -20.58
N SER A 116 19.97 9.53 -21.29
CA SER A 116 21.07 10.33 -20.71
C SER A 116 20.74 11.81 -20.42
N ASP A 117 19.50 12.22 -20.62
CA ASP A 117 18.93 13.53 -20.26
C ASP A 117 18.00 13.50 -19.04
N LEU A 118 17.92 12.35 -18.36
CA LEU A 118 17.13 12.22 -17.15
C LEU A 118 17.96 12.50 -15.89
N VAL A 119 17.28 12.97 -14.84
CA VAL A 119 17.79 12.99 -13.47
C VAL A 119 16.85 12.13 -12.66
N LEU A 120 17.38 11.04 -12.11
CA LEU A 120 16.58 10.01 -11.44
C LEU A 120 16.37 10.33 -9.96
N HIS A 121 15.28 9.79 -9.41
CA HIS A 121 15.09 9.76 -7.98
C HIS A 121 15.95 8.62 -7.37
N PRO A 122 16.62 8.83 -6.23
CA PRO A 122 17.50 7.82 -5.61
C PRO A 122 16.84 6.46 -5.35
N HIS A 123 15.55 6.45 -5.03
CA HIS A 123 14.77 5.23 -4.76
C HIS A 123 14.15 4.60 -6.04
N THR A 124 14.43 5.11 -7.24
CA THR A 124 13.78 4.66 -8.48
C THR A 124 13.93 3.15 -8.71
N LEU A 125 15.12 2.58 -8.54
CA LEU A 125 15.34 1.14 -8.75
C LEU A 125 14.52 0.27 -7.79
N LEU A 126 14.56 0.60 -6.50
CA LEU A 126 13.82 -0.12 -5.47
C LEU A 126 12.32 -0.07 -5.72
N GLN A 127 11.80 1.11 -6.10
CA GLN A 127 10.38 1.30 -6.40
C GLN A 127 9.93 0.44 -7.59
N LEU A 128 10.66 0.50 -8.70
CA LEU A 128 10.31 -0.25 -9.91
C LEU A 128 10.43 -1.76 -9.71
N ALA A 129 11.46 -2.23 -9.00
CA ALA A 129 11.61 -3.65 -8.69
C ALA A 129 10.47 -4.16 -7.77
N ASN A 130 10.05 -3.35 -6.79
CA ASN A 130 8.95 -3.68 -5.87
C ASN A 130 7.58 -3.74 -6.56
N ALA A 131 7.41 -3.11 -7.73
CA ALA A 131 6.19 -3.20 -8.52
C ALA A 131 5.91 -4.63 -9.02
N LYS A 132 6.94 -5.50 -9.07
CA LYS A 132 6.85 -6.90 -9.53
C LYS A 132 6.17 -7.02 -10.89
N LYS A 133 6.55 -6.14 -11.82
CA LYS A 133 6.09 -6.12 -13.20
C LYS A 133 7.24 -6.50 -14.13
N ASP A 134 6.90 -7.17 -15.22
CA ASP A 134 7.90 -7.56 -16.23
C ASP A 134 8.45 -6.37 -16.99
N ILE A 135 7.62 -5.35 -17.24
CA ILE A 135 8.02 -4.10 -17.89
C ILE A 135 7.33 -2.95 -17.17
N VAL A 136 8.11 -2.08 -16.54
CA VAL A 136 7.60 -0.91 -15.81
C VAL A 136 8.51 0.30 -15.98
N SER A 137 7.91 1.45 -16.27
CA SER A 137 8.62 2.72 -16.42
C SER A 137 8.30 3.67 -15.28
N THR A 138 9.26 4.49 -14.84
CA THR A 138 8.94 5.67 -14.02
C THR A 138 8.48 6.82 -14.92
N VAL A 139 7.42 7.53 -14.54
CA VAL A 139 6.91 8.67 -15.33
C VAL A 139 7.88 9.85 -15.30
N PHE A 140 7.94 10.63 -16.38
CA PHE A 140 8.48 11.98 -16.37
C PHE A 140 7.65 12.89 -17.27
N TRP A 141 7.80 14.20 -17.08
CA TRP A 141 6.96 15.19 -17.72
C TRP A 141 7.82 16.17 -18.52
N THR A 142 7.39 16.49 -19.73
CA THR A 142 8.17 17.30 -20.67
C THR A 142 7.32 18.41 -21.27
N LYS A 143 7.84 19.64 -21.28
CA LYS A 143 7.31 20.73 -22.11
C LYS A 143 8.05 20.77 -23.44
N TRP A 144 7.46 20.20 -24.48
CA TRP A 144 8.08 20.12 -25.81
C TRP A 144 8.26 21.50 -26.45
N GLN A 145 7.35 22.43 -26.16
CA GLN A 145 7.49 23.86 -26.47
C GLN A 145 7.37 24.69 -25.17
N PRO A 146 8.05 25.84 -25.07
CA PRO A 146 8.02 26.66 -23.85
C PRO A 146 6.61 26.99 -23.33
N ASP A 147 5.67 27.27 -24.23
CA ASP A 147 4.29 27.64 -23.91
C ASP A 147 3.31 26.46 -23.92
N SER A 148 3.79 25.23 -24.14
CA SER A 148 2.95 24.03 -24.16
C SER A 148 2.73 23.44 -22.77
N PRO A 149 1.60 22.75 -22.54
CA PRO A 149 1.42 21.95 -21.34
C PRO A 149 2.48 20.84 -21.26
N GLU A 150 2.80 20.43 -20.03
CA GLU A 150 3.63 19.25 -19.80
C GLU A 150 2.92 17.98 -20.24
N MET A 151 3.65 17.14 -20.97
CA MET A 151 3.16 15.87 -21.48
C MET A 151 4.01 14.72 -20.91
N PRO A 152 3.39 13.58 -20.55
CA PRO A 152 4.12 12.42 -20.09
C PRO A 152 4.78 11.69 -21.27
N GLN A 153 5.80 10.87 -20.99
CA GLN A 153 6.40 10.02 -22.02
C GLN A 153 5.59 8.73 -22.30
N VAL A 154 4.55 8.45 -21.50
CA VAL A 154 3.70 7.25 -21.62
C VAL A 154 2.38 7.55 -22.30
N TRP A 155 1.78 6.54 -22.94
CA TRP A 155 0.53 6.69 -23.69
C TRP A 155 -0.37 5.44 -23.64
N MET A 156 -1.62 5.57 -24.06
CA MET A 156 -2.63 4.51 -24.03
C MET A 156 -2.66 3.63 -25.28
N SER A 157 -2.48 4.19 -26.48
CA SER A 157 -2.43 3.39 -27.71
C SER A 157 -1.77 4.14 -28.88
N ASP A 158 -1.44 3.41 -29.94
CA ASP A 158 -1.11 3.94 -31.28
C ASP A 158 -0.11 5.11 -31.30
N HIS A 159 -0.51 6.26 -31.86
CA HIS A 159 0.29 7.46 -32.07
C HIS A 159 0.25 8.38 -30.85
N TYR A 160 0.76 7.91 -29.71
CA TYR A 160 0.75 8.68 -28.45
C TYR A 160 -0.67 9.10 -28.02
N THR A 161 -1.67 8.24 -28.28
CA THR A 161 -3.04 8.48 -27.85
C THR A 161 -3.09 8.51 -26.32
N LEU A 162 -3.60 9.59 -25.73
CA LEU A 162 -3.63 9.80 -24.28
C LEU A 162 -5.01 9.55 -23.67
N TYR A 163 -5.88 8.84 -24.36
CA TYR A 163 -7.21 8.49 -23.91
C TYR A 163 -7.52 7.03 -24.21
N GLU A 164 -8.40 6.43 -23.41
CA GLU A 164 -8.92 5.09 -23.69
C GLU A 164 -9.92 5.16 -24.85
N ASN A 165 -9.69 4.34 -25.87
CA ASN A 165 -10.61 4.12 -26.98
C ASN A 165 -10.95 2.63 -27.08
N ARG A 166 -12.24 2.29 -26.95
CA ARG A 166 -12.70 0.91 -27.11
C ARG A 166 -13.03 0.69 -28.58
N GLY A 167 -12.48 -0.38 -29.18
CA GLY A 167 -12.61 -0.64 -30.62
C GLY A 167 -14.04 -0.45 -31.16
N GLY A 168 -14.19 0.41 -32.17
CA GLY A 168 -15.47 0.75 -32.80
C GLY A 168 -16.17 1.99 -32.23
N GLU A 169 -15.64 2.59 -31.16
CA GLU A 169 -16.16 3.82 -30.57
C GLU A 169 -15.78 5.05 -31.44
N LYS A 170 -16.78 5.89 -31.75
CA LYS A 170 -16.57 7.21 -32.34
C LYS A 170 -16.70 8.26 -31.25
N LEU A 171 -15.58 8.86 -30.86
CA LEU A 171 -15.54 9.92 -29.86
C LEU A 171 -15.58 11.28 -30.56
N ASP A 172 -16.33 12.22 -29.98
CA ASP A 172 -16.25 13.62 -30.35
C ASP A 172 -15.08 14.33 -29.64
N ASP A 173 -14.77 15.54 -30.07
CA ASP A 173 -13.63 16.30 -29.55
C ASP A 173 -13.75 16.61 -28.05
N GLN A 174 -14.98 16.78 -27.54
CA GLN A 174 -15.21 17.06 -26.12
C GLN A 174 -14.89 15.84 -25.27
N GLU A 175 -15.32 14.66 -25.69
CA GLU A 175 -15.07 13.41 -24.99
C GLU A 175 -13.59 13.00 -25.08
N ILE A 176 -12.93 13.24 -26.22
CA ILE A 176 -11.47 13.06 -26.37
C ILE A 176 -10.73 13.96 -25.36
N ALA A 177 -11.08 15.24 -25.28
CA ALA A 177 -10.46 16.18 -24.35
C ALA A 177 -10.70 15.76 -22.89
N ARG A 178 -11.92 15.34 -22.54
CA ARG A 178 -12.28 14.88 -21.20
C ARG A 178 -11.45 13.66 -20.80
N ARG A 179 -11.41 12.60 -21.63
CA ARG A 179 -10.66 11.37 -21.33
C ARG A 179 -9.15 11.61 -21.30
N THR A 180 -8.64 12.47 -22.17
CA THR A 180 -7.23 12.90 -22.13
C THR A 180 -6.91 13.55 -20.79
N HIS A 181 -7.77 14.46 -20.33
CA HIS A 181 -7.59 15.11 -19.04
C HIS A 181 -7.65 14.10 -17.87
N GLU A 182 -8.54 13.11 -17.92
CA GLU A 182 -8.61 12.04 -16.94
C GLU A 182 -7.34 11.20 -16.88
N PHE A 183 -6.79 10.81 -18.05
CA PHE A 183 -5.54 10.07 -18.11
C PHE A 183 -4.37 10.87 -17.54
N LEU A 184 -4.25 12.15 -17.91
CA LEU A 184 -3.20 13.03 -17.38
C LEU A 184 -3.32 13.20 -15.87
N ASN A 185 -4.53 13.42 -15.34
CA ASN A 185 -4.78 13.54 -13.90
C ASN A 185 -4.47 12.23 -13.17
N LYS A 186 -4.83 11.09 -13.76
CA LYS A 186 -4.49 9.76 -13.22
C LYS A 186 -2.98 9.61 -13.04
N LEU A 187 -2.18 10.05 -14.02
CA LEU A 187 -0.72 9.98 -13.93
C LEU A 187 -0.09 10.97 -12.94
N ARG A 188 -0.82 12.00 -12.48
CA ARG A 188 -0.36 12.93 -11.44
C ARG A 188 -0.63 12.43 -10.02
N VAL A 189 -1.37 11.34 -9.87
CA VAL A 189 -1.60 10.67 -8.59
C VAL A 189 -0.58 9.55 -8.43
N PRO A 190 0.13 9.45 -7.29
CA PRO A 190 1.03 8.33 -7.02
C PRO A 190 0.31 6.98 -7.12
N GLY A 191 0.82 6.08 -7.96
CA GLY A 191 0.22 4.80 -8.23
C GLY A 191 0.98 4.00 -9.29
N LEU A 192 0.47 2.80 -9.56
CA LEU A 192 0.95 1.90 -10.60
C LEU A 192 -0.18 1.68 -11.61
N TYR A 193 0.02 2.08 -12.86
CA TYR A 193 -1.02 2.09 -13.88
C TYR A 193 -0.58 1.32 -15.11
N GLU A 194 -1.49 0.55 -15.70
CA GLU A 194 -1.27 -0.06 -17.01
C GLU A 194 -1.38 1.01 -18.12
N VAL A 195 -0.47 0.93 -19.09
CA VAL A 195 -0.36 1.84 -20.25
C VAL A 195 -0.16 1.02 -21.53
N GLY A 196 -0.42 1.61 -22.69
CA GLY A 196 -0.19 0.95 -23.98
C GLY A 196 1.20 1.22 -24.56
N GLY A 197 1.92 2.21 -24.03
CA GLY A 197 3.31 2.41 -24.37
C GLY A 197 4.08 3.28 -23.39
N LEU A 198 5.39 3.08 -23.40
CA LEU A 198 6.39 3.64 -22.49
C LEU A 198 7.76 3.69 -23.19
N GLY A 199 8.73 4.33 -22.56
CA GLY A 199 10.08 4.53 -23.10
C GLY A 199 11.00 5.24 -22.13
N ALA A 200 12.24 5.47 -22.54
CA ALA A 200 13.28 6.31 -21.90
C ALA A 200 13.70 6.01 -20.44
N CYS A 201 12.87 5.40 -19.60
CA CYS A 201 13.19 5.13 -18.19
C CYS A 201 12.47 3.87 -17.70
N THR A 202 12.94 2.69 -18.12
CA THR A 202 12.17 1.43 -18.07
C THR A 202 12.98 0.30 -17.45
N LEU A 203 12.39 -0.36 -16.44
CA LEU A 203 12.87 -1.62 -15.88
C LEU A 203 12.22 -2.79 -16.62
N ILE A 204 13.05 -3.75 -17.04
CA ILE A 204 12.68 -4.94 -17.80
C ILE A 204 13.17 -6.16 -17.02
N SER A 205 12.27 -7.09 -16.70
CA SER A 205 12.59 -8.31 -15.97
C SER A 205 13.31 -9.34 -16.85
N ARG A 206 14.01 -10.29 -16.20
CA ARG A 206 14.57 -11.49 -16.86
C ARG A 206 13.53 -12.21 -17.72
N HIS A 207 12.31 -12.36 -17.23
CA HIS A 207 11.23 -13.01 -17.98
C HIS A 207 10.93 -12.27 -19.30
N ALA A 208 10.86 -10.93 -19.28
CA ALA A 208 10.69 -10.15 -20.50
C ALA A 208 11.91 -10.23 -21.44
N LEU A 209 13.13 -10.19 -20.90
CA LEU A 209 14.37 -10.35 -21.68
C LEU A 209 14.41 -11.71 -22.40
N GLU A 210 14.05 -12.78 -21.70
CA GLU A 210 13.99 -14.15 -22.24
C GLU A 210 12.84 -14.34 -23.25
N ALA A 211 11.72 -13.61 -23.08
CA ALA A 211 10.62 -13.59 -24.04
C ALA A 211 11.00 -12.94 -25.39
N GLY A 212 12.10 -12.19 -25.45
CA GLY A 212 12.63 -11.65 -26.70
C GLY A 212 12.16 -10.24 -27.05
N VAL A 213 11.88 -9.42 -26.03
CA VAL A 213 11.66 -7.97 -26.23
C VAL A 213 12.89 -7.32 -26.89
N CYS A 214 12.65 -6.35 -27.76
CA CYS A 214 13.68 -5.58 -28.48
C CYS A 214 13.06 -4.33 -29.10
N PHE A 215 13.90 -3.40 -29.55
CA PHE A 215 13.56 -2.10 -30.14
C PHE A 215 13.61 -2.08 -31.67
N ARG A 216 14.28 -3.06 -32.32
CA ARG A 216 14.34 -3.13 -33.79
C ARG A 216 12.99 -2.98 -34.48
N LYS A 217 13.01 -2.40 -35.68
CA LYS A 217 11.84 -2.18 -36.54
C LYS A 217 11.11 -3.50 -36.81
N ILE A 218 9.79 -3.46 -36.70
CA ILE A 218 8.87 -4.49 -37.19
C ILE A 218 8.63 -4.21 -38.69
N PRO A 219 9.03 -5.10 -39.62
CA PRO A 219 9.08 -4.79 -41.06
C PRO A 219 7.74 -4.41 -41.74
N ASN A 220 6.59 -4.72 -41.13
CA ASN A 220 5.26 -4.42 -41.66
C ASN A 220 4.51 -3.32 -40.87
N LEU A 221 5.19 -2.64 -39.95
CA LEU A 221 4.59 -1.60 -39.12
C LEU A 221 5.11 -0.22 -39.55
N SER A 222 4.20 0.65 -40.00
CA SER A 222 4.52 2.00 -40.51
C SER A 222 4.73 3.05 -39.41
N LEU A 223 4.65 2.65 -38.14
CA LEU A 223 4.76 3.58 -37.01
C LEU A 223 6.22 4.01 -36.79
N TRP A 224 6.43 5.29 -36.52
CA TRP A 224 7.76 5.89 -36.30
C TRP A 224 8.15 5.92 -34.81
N GLY A 225 9.38 5.54 -34.46
CA GLY A 225 9.90 5.56 -33.07
C GLY A 225 10.11 4.15 -32.51
N GLU A 226 11.32 3.88 -32.03
CA GLU A 226 11.78 2.57 -31.57
C GLU A 226 11.04 2.09 -30.32
N ASP A 227 10.75 2.99 -29.38
CA ASP A 227 10.01 2.67 -28.14
C ASP A 227 8.62 2.11 -28.46
N ARG A 228 7.99 2.58 -29.55
CA ARG A 228 6.68 2.04 -29.98
C ARG A 228 6.79 0.62 -30.51
N HIS A 229 7.86 0.30 -31.24
CA HIS A 229 8.10 -1.05 -31.73
C HIS A 229 8.39 -2.01 -30.57
N PHE A 230 9.11 -1.55 -29.54
CA PHE A 230 9.28 -2.28 -28.29
C PHE A 230 7.95 -2.56 -27.58
N CYS A 231 7.10 -1.56 -27.42
CA CYS A 231 5.82 -1.70 -26.73
C CYS A 231 4.86 -2.65 -27.45
N ILE A 232 4.73 -2.52 -28.78
CA ILE A 232 3.88 -3.38 -29.60
C ILE A 232 4.38 -4.83 -29.57
N ARG A 233 5.70 -5.02 -29.67
CA ARG A 233 6.30 -6.35 -29.56
C ARG A 233 6.05 -6.97 -28.19
N SER A 234 6.21 -6.21 -27.12
CA SER A 234 5.97 -6.67 -25.75
C SER A 234 4.51 -7.10 -25.56
N ALA A 235 3.56 -6.29 -26.02
CA ALA A 235 2.14 -6.64 -25.99
C ALA A 235 1.84 -7.91 -26.82
N ALA A 236 2.45 -8.05 -28.01
CA ALA A 236 2.31 -9.24 -28.85
C ALA A 236 2.91 -10.51 -28.21
N LEU A 237 3.89 -10.37 -27.32
CA LEU A 237 4.47 -11.45 -26.51
C LEU A 237 3.64 -11.77 -25.25
N GLY A 238 2.54 -11.05 -25.01
CA GLY A 238 1.69 -11.23 -23.83
C GLY A 238 2.19 -10.51 -22.57
N LEU A 239 3.09 -9.53 -22.71
CA LEU A 239 3.62 -8.74 -21.61
C LEU A 239 2.90 -7.40 -21.51
N SER A 240 2.20 -7.16 -20.40
CA SER A 240 1.59 -5.86 -20.09
C SER A 240 2.65 -4.82 -19.71
N LEU A 241 2.35 -3.55 -20.04
CA LEU A 241 3.23 -2.41 -19.81
C LEU A 241 2.67 -1.56 -18.66
N PHE A 242 3.53 -1.16 -17.74
CA PHE A 242 3.12 -0.36 -16.58
C PHE A 242 3.94 0.93 -16.45
N VAL A 243 3.32 1.95 -15.86
CA VAL A 243 3.97 3.16 -15.39
C VAL A 243 3.79 3.30 -13.88
N ASP A 244 4.87 3.57 -13.17
CA ASP A 244 4.89 3.96 -11.77
C ASP A 244 5.04 5.49 -11.66
N THR A 245 4.16 6.12 -10.89
CA THR A 245 4.08 7.58 -10.75
C THR A 245 4.49 8.07 -9.36
N HIS A 246 4.99 7.19 -8.47
CA HIS A 246 5.37 7.57 -7.10
C HIS A 246 6.60 8.47 -7.10
N LEU A 247 7.58 8.17 -7.96
CA LEU A 247 8.88 8.85 -7.99
C LEU A 247 9.25 9.30 -9.40
N PRO A 248 8.60 10.36 -9.93
CA PRO A 248 8.86 10.83 -11.28
C PRO A 248 10.32 11.24 -11.49
N ALA A 249 10.89 10.88 -12.65
CA ALA A 249 12.18 11.40 -13.07
C ALA A 249 12.05 12.86 -13.56
N TYR A 250 13.14 13.61 -13.49
CA TYR A 250 13.22 14.95 -14.07
C TYR A 250 13.89 14.88 -15.43
N HIS A 251 13.27 15.49 -16.44
CA HIS A 251 13.79 15.46 -17.81
C HIS A 251 14.40 16.82 -18.18
N ILE A 252 15.68 16.80 -18.55
CA ILE A 252 16.41 17.98 -19.03
C ILE A 252 16.30 18.01 -20.55
N TYR A 253 15.15 18.47 -21.05
CA TYR A 253 14.88 18.47 -22.49
C TYR A 253 15.67 19.57 -23.22
N ARG A 254 15.89 20.71 -22.57
CA ARG A 254 16.66 21.86 -23.09
C ARG A 254 17.58 22.46 -22.02
N ASP A 255 18.53 23.29 -22.44
CA ASP A 255 19.53 23.89 -21.54
C ASP A 255 18.89 24.70 -20.40
N SER A 256 17.76 25.36 -20.63
CA SER A 256 17.07 26.12 -19.58
C SER A 256 16.47 25.24 -18.47
N ASP A 257 16.25 23.95 -18.72
CA ASP A 257 15.75 23.01 -17.71
C ASP A 257 16.85 22.66 -16.68
N LEU A 258 18.13 22.91 -16.99
CA LEU A 258 19.23 22.73 -16.02
C LEU A 258 19.01 23.54 -14.74
N ALA A 259 18.35 24.69 -14.83
CA ALA A 259 18.04 25.53 -13.67
C ALA A 259 17.09 24.84 -12.67
N GLY A 260 16.27 23.89 -13.12
CA GLY A 260 15.35 23.14 -12.27
C GLY A 260 15.97 21.91 -11.60
N VAL A 261 17.16 21.48 -12.04
CA VAL A 261 17.81 20.26 -11.54
C VAL A 261 18.11 20.35 -10.04
N ASP A 262 18.65 21.47 -9.57
CA ASP A 262 18.96 21.63 -8.14
C ASP A 262 17.69 21.60 -7.29
N ALA A 263 16.60 22.21 -7.75
CA ALA A 263 15.30 22.15 -7.06
C ALA A 263 14.73 20.72 -7.03
N TYR A 264 14.79 20.01 -8.17
CA TYR A 264 14.39 18.61 -8.25
C TYR A 264 15.21 17.74 -7.30
N ARG A 265 16.53 17.91 -7.29
CA ARG A 265 17.43 17.11 -6.44
C ARG A 265 17.28 17.46 -4.97
N GLN A 266 17.00 18.70 -4.61
CA GLN A 266 16.64 19.05 -3.24
C GLN A 266 15.32 18.39 -2.81
N ALA A 267 14.34 18.28 -3.71
CA ALA A 267 13.11 17.55 -3.45
C ALA A 267 13.31 16.02 -3.41
N SER A 268 14.34 15.51 -4.08
CA SER A 268 14.58 14.08 -4.32
C SER A 268 15.75 13.48 -3.51
N SER A 269 16.56 14.27 -2.81
CA SER A 269 17.78 13.81 -2.12
C SER A 269 17.47 12.95 -0.89
N PRO A 270 18.15 11.79 -0.68
CA PRO A 270 17.95 10.94 0.49
C PRO A 270 18.78 11.39 1.70
N ALA A 271 19.72 12.33 1.53
CA ALA A 271 20.67 12.68 2.57
C ALA A 271 21.16 14.13 2.44
N ILE A 272 20.35 15.06 2.91
CA ILE A 272 20.69 15.61 4.22
C ILE A 272 19.65 14.97 5.13
N ARG A 273 20.01 14.58 6.35
CA ARG A 273 19.03 14.53 7.44
C ARG A 273 18.41 15.94 7.53
N LYS A 274 17.47 16.27 6.64
CA LYS A 274 16.48 17.26 6.97
C LYS A 274 15.78 16.58 8.12
N GLU A 275 15.96 17.18 9.30
CA GLU A 275 15.08 16.94 10.43
C GLU A 275 13.70 16.64 9.86
N ARG A 276 13.10 15.52 10.29
CA ARG A 276 11.69 15.26 10.00
C ARG A 276 10.94 16.60 10.15
N SER A 277 9.97 16.90 9.29
CA SER A 277 9.21 18.15 9.38
C SER A 277 8.62 18.37 10.77
N VAL A 278 8.53 17.27 11.54
CA VAL A 278 8.12 17.21 12.92
C VAL A 278 9.02 16.25 13.72
N THR A 279 9.24 16.55 14.98
CA THR A 279 9.86 15.61 15.93
C THR A 279 8.81 14.75 16.65
N VAL A 280 9.10 13.47 16.91
CA VAL A 280 8.14 12.49 17.46
C VAL A 280 8.65 11.80 18.73
N SER A 281 7.82 11.81 19.78
CA SER A 281 8.00 11.01 20.99
C SER A 281 7.14 9.75 20.88
N LEU A 282 7.73 8.57 21.00
CA LEU A 282 6.99 7.33 21.22
C LEU A 282 6.65 7.20 22.70
N CYS A 283 5.37 7.18 23.03
CA CYS A 283 4.88 6.96 24.38
C CYS A 283 4.22 5.59 24.51
N MET A 284 4.68 4.77 25.46
CA MET A 284 4.14 3.44 25.72
C MET A 284 3.89 3.23 27.21
N ILE A 285 2.93 2.34 27.51
CA ILE A 285 2.79 1.75 28.84
C ILE A 285 3.14 0.27 28.74
N VAL A 286 3.91 -0.26 29.68
CA VAL A 286 4.37 -1.65 29.63
C VAL A 286 4.21 -2.34 30.99
N LYS A 287 4.07 -3.66 30.94
CA LYS A 287 4.17 -4.56 32.10
C LYS A 287 4.47 -5.97 31.66
N ASN A 288 5.63 -6.49 32.01
CA ASN A 288 6.05 -7.86 31.72
C ASN A 288 5.97 -8.20 30.21
N GLU A 289 6.65 -7.41 29.39
CA GLU A 289 6.65 -7.47 27.92
C GLU A 289 8.04 -7.73 27.34
N GLU A 290 8.95 -8.43 28.05
CA GLU A 290 10.35 -8.61 27.60
C GLU A 290 10.49 -9.20 26.19
N GLU A 291 9.61 -10.14 25.80
CA GLU A 291 9.62 -10.77 24.47
C GLU A 291 9.03 -9.87 23.37
N ALA A 292 7.93 -9.18 23.66
CA ALA A 292 7.20 -8.40 22.66
C ALA A 292 7.82 -7.00 22.43
N LEU A 293 8.34 -6.39 23.51
CA LEU A 293 8.84 -5.03 23.50
C LEU A 293 10.03 -4.86 22.57
N GLU A 294 10.98 -5.80 22.56
CA GLU A 294 12.16 -5.73 21.68
C GLU A 294 11.74 -5.67 20.21
N ARG A 295 10.78 -6.51 19.81
CA ARG A 295 10.23 -6.54 18.45
C ARG A 295 9.51 -5.23 18.11
N CYS A 296 8.70 -4.72 19.03
CA CYS A 296 7.99 -3.45 18.86
C CYS A 296 8.99 -2.29 18.64
N LEU A 297 9.92 -2.11 19.58
CA LEU A 297 10.90 -1.02 19.54
C LEU A 297 11.83 -1.14 18.33
N SER A 298 12.28 -2.35 17.98
CA SER A 298 13.08 -2.58 16.76
C SER A 298 12.34 -2.15 15.49
N SER A 299 11.01 -2.25 15.47
CA SER A 299 10.20 -1.86 14.32
C SER A 299 10.05 -0.36 14.12
N VAL A 300 10.33 0.45 15.15
CA VAL A 300 10.00 1.89 15.15
C VAL A 300 11.15 2.80 15.62
N LYS A 301 12.23 2.28 16.22
CA LYS A 301 13.32 3.09 16.80
C LYS A 301 13.92 4.12 15.85
N ASP A 302 14.06 3.79 14.57
CA ASP A 302 14.64 4.67 13.55
C ASP A 302 13.61 5.68 12.98
N LEU A 303 12.36 5.59 13.44
CA LEU A 303 11.20 6.40 13.01
C LEU A 303 10.73 7.38 14.11
N VAL A 304 11.34 7.38 15.29
CA VAL A 304 11.01 8.30 16.40
C VAL A 304 12.27 9.00 16.93
N ASP A 305 12.11 10.13 17.62
CA ASP A 305 13.21 10.97 18.11
C ASP A 305 13.39 10.86 19.63
N GLU A 306 12.40 10.30 20.30
CA GLU A 306 12.37 10.05 21.74
C GLU A 306 11.51 8.81 22.00
N ILE A 307 11.89 7.99 22.96
CA ILE A 307 11.09 6.88 23.45
C ILE A 307 10.88 7.10 24.94
N VAL A 308 9.62 7.18 25.37
CA VAL A 308 9.22 7.34 26.77
C VAL A 308 8.29 6.20 27.14
N ILE A 309 8.63 5.47 28.19
CA ILE A 309 7.90 4.28 28.60
C ILE A 309 7.51 4.41 30.07
N ALA A 310 6.21 4.31 30.36
CA ALA A 310 5.75 4.12 31.73
C ALA A 310 5.71 2.62 32.05
N ASP A 311 6.60 2.18 32.93
CA ASP A 311 6.54 0.82 33.47
C ASP A 311 5.55 0.77 34.64
N THR A 312 4.56 -0.11 34.53
CA THR A 312 3.48 -0.26 35.51
C THR A 312 3.72 -1.37 36.54
N GLY A 313 4.99 -1.72 36.73
CA GLY A 313 5.46 -2.70 37.72
C GLY A 313 5.85 -4.02 37.07
N SER A 314 6.77 -3.98 36.11
CA SER A 314 7.37 -5.18 35.51
C SER A 314 8.30 -5.89 36.50
N THR A 315 8.30 -7.21 36.45
CA THR A 315 9.14 -8.11 37.26
C THR A 315 10.10 -8.96 36.42
N ASP A 316 10.01 -8.84 35.09
CA ASP A 316 10.88 -9.48 34.10
C ASP A 316 11.91 -8.48 33.54
N LYS A 317 12.58 -8.80 32.42
CA LYS A 317 13.59 -7.93 31.82
C LYS A 317 13.03 -6.78 30.98
N THR A 318 11.73 -6.48 31.06
CA THR A 318 11.10 -5.38 30.29
C THR A 318 11.84 -4.06 30.45
N ARG A 319 12.27 -3.72 31.68
CA ARG A 319 13.02 -2.49 31.95
C ARG A 319 14.39 -2.49 31.28
N GLU A 320 15.09 -3.62 31.28
CA GLU A 320 16.41 -3.78 30.66
C GLU A 320 16.30 -3.64 29.14
N VAL A 321 15.29 -4.28 28.54
CA VAL A 321 14.99 -4.17 27.11
C VAL A 321 14.65 -2.72 26.76
N ALA A 322 13.76 -2.05 27.48
CA ALA A 322 13.46 -0.63 27.24
C ALA A 322 14.73 0.24 27.27
N ALA A 323 15.59 0.05 28.26
CA ALA A 323 16.83 0.80 28.42
C ALA A 323 17.81 0.57 27.26
N SER A 324 17.88 -0.64 26.68
CA SER A 324 18.78 -0.93 25.56
C SER A 324 18.42 -0.18 24.27
N PHE A 325 17.20 0.34 24.15
CA PHE A 325 16.76 1.21 23.05
C PHE A 325 16.88 2.71 23.38
N GLY A 326 17.49 3.06 24.52
CA GLY A 326 17.62 4.45 24.96
C GLY A 326 16.31 5.07 25.45
N ALA A 327 15.34 4.24 25.87
CA ALA A 327 14.06 4.74 26.37
C ALA A 327 14.21 5.45 27.73
N VAL A 328 13.51 6.57 27.89
CA VAL A 328 13.28 7.21 29.19
C VAL A 328 12.19 6.42 29.91
N ILE A 329 12.59 5.66 30.93
CA ILE A 329 11.67 4.87 31.74
C ILE A 329 11.14 5.74 32.88
N VAL A 330 9.82 5.86 32.98
CA VAL A 330 9.15 6.53 34.09
C VAL A 330 8.33 5.51 34.88
N GLU A 331 8.31 5.63 36.19
CA GLU A 331 7.54 4.72 37.03
C GLU A 331 6.10 5.22 37.18
N PHE A 332 5.14 4.31 37.00
CA PHE A 332 3.74 4.57 37.28
C PHE A 332 3.12 3.39 38.05
N PRO A 333 2.83 3.52 39.35
CA PRO A 333 2.18 2.45 40.09
C PRO A 333 0.85 2.06 39.45
N TRP A 334 0.62 0.76 39.22
CA TRP A 334 -0.63 0.29 38.62
C TRP A 334 -1.82 0.55 39.57
N ILE A 335 -2.80 1.32 39.10
CA ILE A 335 -3.99 1.73 39.88
C ILE A 335 -5.32 1.28 39.24
N ASP A 336 -5.29 0.25 38.40
CA ASP A 336 -6.46 -0.22 37.62
C ASP A 336 -7.03 0.84 36.65
N ASP A 337 -6.16 1.70 36.09
CA ASP A 337 -6.53 2.75 35.13
C ASP A 337 -5.45 2.91 34.04
N PHE A 338 -5.75 2.41 32.83
CA PHE A 338 -4.87 2.52 31.68
C PHE A 338 -4.73 3.97 31.19
N ALA A 339 -5.81 4.76 31.20
CA ALA A 339 -5.77 6.16 30.78
C ALA A 339 -4.87 6.98 31.70
N ALA A 340 -4.89 6.73 33.01
CA ALA A 340 -3.99 7.41 33.96
C ALA A 340 -2.52 7.13 33.64
N ALA A 341 -2.16 5.86 33.35
CA ALA A 341 -0.80 5.50 32.93
C ALA A 341 -0.41 6.14 31.59
N ARG A 342 -1.32 6.12 30.59
CA ARG A 342 -1.07 6.75 29.28
C ARG A 342 -0.92 8.27 29.37
N ASN A 343 -1.77 8.92 30.17
CA ASN A 343 -1.67 10.36 30.43
C ASN A 343 -0.39 10.71 31.19
N HIS A 344 0.08 9.84 32.09
CA HIS A 344 1.36 10.03 32.77
C HIS A 344 2.52 10.00 31.77
N VAL A 345 2.62 8.98 30.90
CA VAL A 345 3.70 8.92 29.90
C VAL A 345 3.58 10.05 28.86
N PHE A 346 2.38 10.43 28.44
CA PHE A 346 2.17 11.58 27.54
C PHE A 346 2.70 12.88 28.14
N SER A 347 2.58 13.07 29.46
CA SER A 347 3.08 14.27 30.15
C SER A 347 4.61 14.40 30.14
N LYS A 348 5.32 13.31 29.81
CA LYS A 348 6.78 13.23 29.81
C LYS A 348 7.38 13.40 28.40
N ALA A 349 6.56 13.36 27.36
CA ALA A 349 6.97 13.58 25.98
C ALA A 349 7.49 15.01 25.76
N THR A 350 8.62 15.14 25.07
CA THR A 350 9.28 16.43 24.81
C THR A 350 9.17 16.89 23.37
N LYS A 351 8.91 15.99 22.41
CA LYS A 351 8.86 16.30 20.97
C LYS A 351 7.52 16.89 20.53
N GLU A 352 7.48 17.44 19.31
CA GLU A 352 6.30 18.14 18.79
C GLU A 352 5.06 17.25 18.67
N TYR A 353 5.26 15.98 18.32
CA TYR A 353 4.21 14.98 18.21
C TYR A 353 4.45 13.82 19.17
N ILE A 354 3.36 13.16 19.54
CA ILE A 354 3.33 11.95 20.35
C ILE A 354 2.76 10.83 19.48
N MET A 355 3.55 9.78 19.27
CA MET A 355 3.08 8.50 18.77
C MET A 355 2.86 7.55 19.94
N TRP A 356 1.89 6.65 19.85
CA TRP A 356 1.71 5.62 20.87
C TRP A 356 1.51 4.23 20.26
N LEU A 357 2.12 3.24 20.90
CA LEU A 357 2.08 1.82 20.55
C LEU A 357 1.87 1.00 21.83
N ASP A 358 1.21 -0.14 21.67
CA ASP A 358 1.23 -1.19 22.69
C ASP A 358 2.47 -2.08 22.49
N ALA A 359 2.96 -2.75 23.53
CA ALA A 359 4.22 -3.52 23.44
C ALA A 359 4.15 -4.70 22.45
N ASP A 360 2.94 -5.18 22.15
CA ASP A 360 2.65 -6.21 21.17
C ASP A 360 2.27 -5.65 19.78
N ASP A 361 2.42 -4.34 19.56
CA ASP A 361 2.31 -3.73 18.23
C ASP A 361 3.62 -3.86 17.44
N ILE A 362 3.53 -4.05 16.13
CA ILE A 362 4.67 -4.00 15.19
C ILE A 362 4.32 -3.18 13.95
N ILE A 363 5.31 -2.44 13.44
CA ILE A 363 5.24 -1.78 12.14
C ILE A 363 6.03 -2.63 11.14
N LEU A 364 5.34 -3.21 10.15
CA LEU A 364 5.97 -4.08 9.16
C LEU A 364 6.85 -3.27 8.19
N ALA A 365 7.81 -3.90 7.51
CA ALA A 365 8.77 -3.21 6.64
C ALA A 365 8.10 -2.25 5.61
N LYS A 366 7.04 -2.70 4.94
CA LYS A 366 6.26 -1.85 4.03
C LYS A 366 5.62 -0.65 4.72
N ASP A 367 5.16 -0.82 5.96
CA ASP A 367 4.45 0.20 6.73
C ASP A 367 5.44 1.17 7.38
N ARG A 368 6.67 0.73 7.64
CA ARG A 368 7.77 1.60 8.09
C ARG A 368 8.12 2.65 7.04
N GLN A 369 8.14 2.26 5.76
CA GLN A 369 8.39 3.20 4.66
C GLN A 369 7.26 4.23 4.58
N LEU A 370 6.00 3.79 4.56
CA LEU A 370 4.85 4.69 4.53
C LEU A 370 4.81 5.62 5.75
N LEU A 371 5.19 5.13 6.94
CA LEU A 371 5.27 5.96 8.14
C LEU A 371 6.40 6.99 8.02
N ALA A 372 7.57 6.62 7.51
CA ALA A 372 8.65 7.57 7.27
C ALA A 372 8.23 8.69 6.32
N GLU A 373 7.57 8.34 5.20
CA GLU A 373 7.01 9.31 4.25
C GLU A 373 5.95 10.22 4.89
N THR A 374 5.07 9.63 5.70
CA THR A 374 4.05 10.37 6.47
C THR A 374 4.71 11.39 7.39
N LEU A 375 5.72 10.98 8.16
CA LEU A 375 6.42 11.86 9.11
C LEU A 375 7.26 12.93 8.41
N TYR A 376 7.78 12.64 7.22
CA TYR A 376 8.58 13.58 6.44
C TYR A 376 7.72 14.67 5.78
N THR A 377 6.50 14.31 5.38
CA THR A 377 5.56 15.21 4.69
C THR A 377 4.53 15.83 5.63
N LEU A 378 4.55 15.51 6.92
CA LEU A 378 3.55 15.96 7.87
C LEU A 378 3.62 17.49 8.03
N ASN A 379 2.56 18.17 7.60
CA ASN A 379 2.42 19.60 7.82
C ASN A 379 2.24 19.87 9.33
N PRO A 380 3.04 20.76 9.96
CA PRO A 380 2.92 21.08 11.39
C PRO A 380 1.55 21.60 11.85
N ALA A 381 0.69 22.04 10.93
CA ALA A 381 -0.69 22.44 11.21
C ALA A 381 -1.68 21.27 11.42
N ILE A 382 -1.23 20.03 11.21
CA ILE A 382 -2.03 18.83 11.45
C ILE A 382 -2.04 18.48 12.94
N ASP A 383 -3.21 18.23 13.49
CA ASP A 383 -3.36 17.92 14.91
C ASP A 383 -3.27 16.42 15.18
N SER A 384 -3.66 15.57 14.22
CA SER A 384 -3.62 14.11 14.36
C SER A 384 -3.43 13.39 13.04
N VAL A 385 -2.66 12.30 13.09
CA VAL A 385 -2.57 11.28 12.04
C VAL A 385 -3.24 10.02 12.54
N THR A 386 -4.24 9.59 11.78
CA THR A 386 -4.86 8.27 11.96
C THR A 386 -4.13 7.24 11.12
N MET A 387 -4.11 5.99 11.56
CA MET A 387 -3.46 4.86 10.86
C MET A 387 -4.32 3.59 10.97
N PRO A 388 -4.32 2.70 9.95
CA PRO A 388 -4.86 1.36 10.08
C PRO A 388 -4.23 0.60 11.25
N TYR A 389 -5.05 -0.17 11.95
CA TYR A 389 -4.68 -1.04 13.05
C TYR A 389 -5.19 -2.44 12.76
N ASN A 390 -4.28 -3.32 12.36
CA ASN A 390 -4.56 -4.70 12.00
C ASN A 390 -4.55 -5.55 13.27
N ILE A 391 -5.69 -6.12 13.63
CA ILE A 391 -5.88 -6.85 14.90
C ILE A 391 -6.08 -8.36 14.70
N GLY A 392 -6.13 -8.80 13.45
CA GLY A 392 -6.14 -10.21 13.11
C GLY A 392 -5.53 -10.44 11.73
N VAL A 393 -4.74 -11.50 11.62
CA VAL A 393 -4.29 -12.05 10.35
C VAL A 393 -4.85 -13.45 10.21
N ASN A 394 -5.27 -13.82 9.01
CA ASN A 394 -5.63 -15.20 8.71
C ASN A 394 -4.36 -16.05 8.52
N ALA A 395 -4.53 -17.36 8.29
CA ALA A 395 -3.43 -18.32 8.14
C ALA A 395 -2.40 -17.93 7.05
N ASN A 396 -2.80 -17.09 6.09
CA ASN A 396 -1.97 -16.68 4.95
C ASN A 396 -1.33 -15.30 5.18
N GLY A 397 -1.38 -14.77 6.41
CA GLY A 397 -0.84 -13.47 6.77
C GLY A 397 -1.65 -12.27 6.26
N LYS A 398 -2.85 -12.48 5.71
CA LYS A 398 -3.74 -11.39 5.25
C LYS A 398 -4.59 -10.89 6.40
N VAL A 399 -4.79 -9.57 6.47
CA VAL A 399 -5.56 -8.91 7.52
C VAL A 399 -7.04 -9.36 7.45
N SER A 400 -7.53 -9.98 8.52
CA SER A 400 -8.94 -10.40 8.68
C SER A 400 -9.76 -9.34 9.38
N TYR A 401 -9.16 -8.64 10.35
CA TYR A 401 -9.82 -7.60 11.13
C TYR A 401 -8.93 -6.36 11.23
N SER A 402 -9.52 -5.18 11.01
CA SER A 402 -8.85 -3.92 11.27
C SER A 402 -9.81 -2.84 11.73
N LEU A 403 -9.25 -1.81 12.36
CA LEU A 403 -9.89 -0.51 12.53
C LEU A 403 -8.88 0.59 12.27
N ARG A 404 -9.31 1.84 12.28
CA ARG A 404 -8.41 2.99 12.17
C ARG A 404 -8.33 3.70 13.52
N ARG A 405 -7.12 4.07 13.98
CA ARG A 405 -6.91 4.75 15.28
C ARG A 405 -6.10 6.02 15.10
N ASN A 406 -6.34 7.03 15.93
CA ASN A 406 -5.41 8.15 16.11
C ASN A 406 -4.11 7.58 16.69
N ARG A 407 -3.01 7.62 15.93
CA ARG A 407 -1.73 7.01 16.32
C ARG A 407 -0.65 8.03 16.59
N ILE A 408 -0.71 9.18 15.94
CA ILE A 408 0.25 10.28 16.09
C ILE A 408 -0.56 11.54 16.35
N VAL A 409 -0.24 12.30 17.38
CA VAL A 409 -0.97 13.52 17.76
C VAL A 409 -0.03 14.65 18.14
N ARG A 410 -0.43 15.89 17.84
CA ARG A 410 0.37 17.07 18.17
C ARG A 410 0.35 17.32 19.68
N ARG A 411 1.52 17.35 20.32
CA ARG A 411 1.67 17.43 21.78
C ARG A 411 1.01 18.67 22.39
N GLU A 412 1.19 19.83 21.74
CA GLU A 412 0.66 21.12 22.22
C GLU A 412 -0.87 21.15 22.34
N ARG A 413 -1.58 20.26 21.64
CA ARG A 413 -3.05 20.15 21.73
C ARG A 413 -3.52 19.55 23.04
N GLY A 414 -2.63 18.90 23.80
CA GLY A 414 -2.94 18.40 25.14
C GLY A 414 -4.03 17.34 25.19
N PHE A 415 -4.18 16.54 24.12
CA PHE A 415 -5.17 15.46 24.07
C PHE A 415 -5.03 14.51 25.25
N ARG A 416 -6.17 14.03 25.75
CA ARG A 416 -6.24 13.19 26.95
C ARG A 416 -6.81 11.83 26.64
N TRP A 417 -6.21 10.82 27.27
CA TRP A 417 -6.79 9.49 27.36
C TRP A 417 -7.91 9.50 28.39
N ILE A 418 -9.06 8.93 28.03
CA ILE A 418 -10.28 8.88 28.84
C ILE A 418 -10.77 7.43 28.94
N GLY A 419 -11.12 7.01 30.16
CA GLY A 419 -11.64 5.68 30.47
C GLY A 419 -10.59 4.77 31.10
N ALA A 420 -10.93 4.10 32.19
CA ALA A 420 -9.98 3.26 32.92
C ALA A 420 -9.60 1.98 32.17
N VAL A 421 -10.50 1.47 31.32
CA VAL A 421 -10.35 0.28 30.47
C VAL A 421 -10.94 0.60 29.09
N HIS A 422 -10.29 0.11 28.02
CA HIS A 422 -10.64 0.46 26.63
C HIS A 422 -10.66 1.97 26.39
N GLU A 423 -9.64 2.61 26.96
CA GLU A 423 -9.38 4.03 26.91
C GLU A 423 -9.33 4.54 25.47
N TYR A 424 -9.77 5.77 25.28
CA TYR A 424 -9.65 6.46 24.00
C TYR A 424 -8.97 7.79 24.17
N LEU A 425 -8.27 8.19 23.12
CA LEU A 425 -7.70 9.52 23.02
C LEU A 425 -8.76 10.46 22.42
N GLU A 426 -9.17 11.47 23.18
CA GLU A 426 -10.14 12.47 22.73
C GLU A 426 -9.44 13.47 21.79
N VAL A 427 -9.52 13.19 20.48
CA VAL A 427 -8.85 13.95 19.44
C VAL A 427 -9.84 14.84 18.68
N PHE A 428 -9.42 16.07 18.38
CA PHE A 428 -10.18 17.08 17.63
C PHE A 428 -9.20 17.98 16.86
N GLY A 429 -9.69 18.62 15.79
CA GLY A 429 -8.90 19.53 14.94
C GLY A 429 -8.61 18.95 13.55
N ASN A 430 -7.47 19.32 12.96
CA ASN A 430 -7.08 18.90 11.63
C ASN A 430 -6.55 17.46 11.67
N ILE A 431 -7.31 16.53 11.10
CA ILE A 431 -6.96 15.10 11.08
C ILE A 431 -6.61 14.68 9.67
N VAL A 432 -5.49 13.98 9.49
CA VAL A 432 -5.12 13.35 8.23
C VAL A 432 -5.06 11.84 8.36
N HIS A 433 -5.07 11.19 7.20
CA HIS A 433 -5.15 9.75 7.07
C HIS A 433 -3.88 9.20 6.39
N SER A 434 -3.01 8.51 7.15
CA SER A 434 -1.90 7.72 6.61
C SER A 434 -2.31 6.26 6.36
N GLU A 435 -1.78 5.64 5.30
CA GLU A 435 -2.00 4.21 5.02
C GLU A 435 -0.95 3.30 5.68
N ALA A 436 0.03 3.88 6.39
CA ALA A 436 0.96 3.12 7.21
C ALA A 436 0.21 2.38 8.32
N ALA A 437 0.28 1.05 8.34
CA ALA A 437 -0.46 0.23 9.29
C ALA A 437 0.36 -0.13 10.53
N VAL A 438 -0.30 -0.16 11.69
CA VAL A 438 0.18 -0.83 12.90
C VAL A 438 -0.44 -2.23 12.94
N THR A 439 0.37 -3.26 13.19
CA THR A 439 -0.12 -4.65 13.27
C THR A 439 0.03 -5.17 14.70
N HIS A 440 -1.08 -5.60 15.30
CA HIS A 440 -1.11 -6.22 16.62
C HIS A 440 -0.66 -7.69 16.51
N ARG A 441 0.34 -8.07 17.31
CA ARG A 441 0.86 -9.45 17.41
C ARG A 441 0.78 -9.93 18.85
N LYS A 442 -0.44 -10.25 19.26
CA LYS A 442 -0.70 -10.80 20.59
C LYS A 442 -0.26 -12.26 20.67
N GLU A 443 0.77 -12.52 21.46
CA GLU A 443 1.30 -13.87 21.73
C GLU A 443 0.85 -14.40 23.11
N LYS A 444 0.10 -13.61 23.88
CA LYS A 444 -0.36 -13.97 25.23
C LYS A 444 -1.81 -14.44 25.25
N ALA A 445 -2.07 -15.42 26.11
CA ALA A 445 -3.41 -15.88 26.42
C ALA A 445 -4.29 -14.73 26.94
N TYR A 446 -5.58 -14.79 26.62
CA TYR A 446 -6.55 -13.85 27.14
C TYR A 446 -6.68 -13.99 28.66
N THR A 447 -6.78 -12.87 29.37
CA THR A 447 -6.96 -12.80 30.83
C THR A 447 -8.23 -12.03 31.16
N ASP A 448 -8.84 -12.31 32.31
CA ASP A 448 -10.03 -11.63 32.81
C ASP A 448 -9.74 -10.29 33.52
N ARG A 449 -8.49 -9.80 33.52
CA ARG A 449 -8.07 -8.55 34.20
C ARG A 449 -9.02 -7.38 33.96
N ASN A 450 -9.33 -7.10 32.70
CA ASN A 450 -10.19 -5.98 32.31
C ASN A 450 -11.61 -6.14 32.87
N LEU A 451 -12.16 -7.36 32.81
CA LEU A 451 -13.44 -7.69 33.41
C LEU A 451 -13.43 -7.47 34.93
N GLN A 452 -12.35 -7.88 35.62
CA GLN A 452 -12.22 -7.67 37.07
C GLN A 452 -12.18 -6.18 37.43
N ILE A 453 -11.53 -5.33 36.64
CA ILE A 453 -11.54 -3.88 36.84
C ILE A 453 -12.96 -3.33 36.72
N TYR A 454 -13.73 -3.71 35.69
CA TYR A 454 -15.12 -3.31 35.57
C TYR A 454 -15.99 -3.81 36.73
N ARG A 455 -15.82 -5.07 37.17
CA ARG A 455 -16.55 -5.63 38.32
C ARG A 455 -16.23 -4.88 39.62
N LYS A 456 -14.97 -4.53 39.85
CA LYS A 456 -14.55 -3.70 40.99
C LYS A 456 -15.22 -2.32 40.94
N GLN A 457 -15.25 -1.68 39.78
CA GLN A 457 -15.94 -0.40 39.59
C GLN A 457 -17.45 -0.52 39.82
N GLN A 458 -18.07 -1.58 39.31
CA GLN A 458 -19.49 -1.87 39.52
C GLN A 458 -19.80 -2.08 41.01
N ALA A 459 -18.98 -2.85 41.73
CA ALA A 459 -19.13 -3.10 43.16
C ALA A 459 -18.92 -1.83 44.01
N ALA A 460 -18.08 -0.90 43.54
CA ALA A 460 -17.89 0.42 44.14
C ALA A 460 -19.03 1.40 43.82
N GLY A 461 -20.07 0.99 43.08
CA GLY A 461 -21.21 1.83 42.73
C GLY A 461 -20.92 2.87 41.66
N LYS A 462 -19.90 2.67 40.81
CA LYS A 462 -19.59 3.60 39.71
C LYS A 462 -20.70 3.57 38.67
N ASP A 463 -21.21 4.75 38.31
CA ASP A 463 -22.05 4.91 37.13
C ASP A 463 -21.21 4.76 35.86
N PHE A 464 -21.55 3.75 35.06
CA PHE A 464 -20.88 3.48 33.80
C PHE A 464 -21.25 4.53 32.74
N SER A 465 -20.22 5.11 32.11
CA SER A 465 -20.40 5.93 30.92
C SER A 465 -21.00 5.11 29.76
N ILE A 466 -21.47 5.79 28.72
CA ILE A 466 -21.97 5.14 27.50
C ILE A 466 -20.91 4.19 26.91
N ARG A 467 -19.63 4.59 26.94
CA ARG A 467 -18.51 3.78 26.49
C ARG A 467 -18.26 2.58 27.42
N ASP A 468 -18.31 2.79 28.73
CA ASP A 468 -18.16 1.71 29.72
C ASP A 468 -19.24 0.64 29.53
N LEU A 469 -20.50 1.01 29.27
CA LEU A 469 -21.58 0.04 29.00
C LEU A 469 -21.25 -0.89 27.82
N TYR A 470 -20.73 -0.33 26.73
CA TYR A 470 -20.38 -1.10 25.53
C TYR A 470 -19.15 -2.00 25.76
N TYR A 471 -18.08 -1.47 26.36
CA TYR A 471 -16.86 -2.24 26.56
C TYR A 471 -16.99 -3.25 27.71
N PHE A 472 -17.76 -2.97 28.75
CA PHE A 472 -18.11 -3.97 29.74
C PHE A 472 -18.91 -5.12 29.13
N ALA A 473 -19.84 -4.83 28.21
CA ALA A 473 -20.53 -5.87 27.46
C ALA A 473 -19.57 -6.71 26.58
N ASN A 474 -18.55 -6.07 25.97
CA ASN A 474 -17.50 -6.79 25.24
C ASN A 474 -16.72 -7.74 26.16
N GLU A 475 -16.26 -7.26 27.31
CA GLU A 475 -15.53 -8.07 28.29
C GLU A 475 -16.36 -9.25 28.83
N LEU A 476 -17.65 -9.03 29.11
CA LEU A 476 -18.57 -10.10 29.51
C LEU A 476 -18.70 -11.16 28.41
N ARG A 477 -18.93 -10.73 27.16
CA ARG A 477 -19.04 -11.64 26.02
C ARG A 477 -17.74 -12.42 25.76
N ASP A 478 -16.59 -11.76 25.86
CA ASP A 478 -15.29 -12.37 25.60
C ASP A 478 -14.92 -13.41 26.69
N ASN A 479 -15.48 -13.23 27.90
CA ASN A 479 -15.47 -14.22 28.99
C ASN A 479 -16.69 -15.17 28.96
N GLN A 480 -17.42 -15.25 27.84
CA GLN A 480 -18.56 -16.16 27.61
C GLN A 480 -19.78 -15.95 28.53
N LEU A 481 -19.90 -14.80 29.19
CA LEU A 481 -21.06 -14.41 30.00
C LEU A 481 -22.14 -13.77 29.11
N PHE A 482 -22.68 -14.54 28.16
CA PHE A 482 -23.52 -14.03 27.07
C PHE A 482 -24.83 -13.38 27.53
N GLU A 483 -25.46 -13.90 28.59
CA GLU A 483 -26.71 -13.35 29.14
C GLU A 483 -26.49 -11.95 29.72
N GLU A 484 -25.47 -11.79 30.57
CA GLU A 484 -25.10 -10.48 31.12
C GLU A 484 -24.63 -9.52 30.02
N ALA A 485 -23.82 -9.99 29.08
CA ALA A 485 -23.39 -9.19 27.94
C ALA A 485 -24.58 -8.64 27.14
N ALA A 486 -25.59 -9.49 26.88
CA ALA A 486 -26.80 -9.07 26.17
C ALA A 486 -27.59 -7.99 26.93
N VAL A 487 -27.62 -8.04 28.27
CA VAL A 487 -28.22 -6.98 29.10
C VAL A 487 -27.49 -5.65 28.89
N TYR A 488 -26.16 -5.65 28.94
CA TYR A 488 -25.39 -4.41 28.80
C TYR A 488 -25.38 -3.86 27.38
N TYR A 489 -25.34 -4.70 26.35
CA TYR A 489 -25.54 -4.23 24.96
C TYR A 489 -26.91 -3.59 24.78
N LYS A 490 -27.98 -4.16 25.36
CA LYS A 490 -29.32 -3.54 25.31
C LYS A 490 -29.35 -2.19 26.02
N LYS A 491 -28.72 -2.08 27.20
CA LYS A 491 -28.60 -0.80 27.93
C LYS A 491 -27.87 0.24 27.09
N PHE A 492 -26.71 -0.11 26.52
CA PHE A 492 -25.94 0.75 25.64
C PHE A 492 -26.78 1.22 24.43
N LEU A 493 -27.39 0.29 23.70
CA LEU A 493 -28.19 0.58 22.51
C LEU A 493 -29.47 1.39 22.83
N ALA A 494 -30.01 1.28 24.05
CA ALA A 494 -31.15 2.07 24.49
C ALA A 494 -30.80 3.54 24.76
N THR A 495 -29.51 3.86 24.97
CA THR A 495 -29.09 5.26 25.14
C THR A 495 -29.24 6.07 23.85
N GLY A 496 -29.00 5.46 22.68
CA GLY A 496 -28.95 6.15 21.38
C GLY A 496 -27.81 7.16 21.22
N LEU A 497 -26.91 7.28 22.22
CA LEU A 497 -25.87 8.31 22.30
C LEU A 497 -24.46 7.78 21.99
N GLY A 498 -24.33 6.50 21.66
CA GLY A 498 -23.05 5.89 21.28
C GLY A 498 -22.59 6.28 19.87
N TRP A 499 -21.31 6.08 19.57
CA TRP A 499 -20.81 6.24 18.19
C TRP A 499 -21.54 5.28 17.27
N VAL A 500 -21.91 5.74 16.06
CA VAL A 500 -22.65 4.93 15.07
C VAL A 500 -21.98 3.57 14.86
N GLU A 501 -20.65 3.55 14.79
CA GLU A 501 -19.83 2.35 14.66
C GLU A 501 -19.97 1.37 15.82
N ASP A 502 -19.99 1.89 17.05
CA ASP A 502 -20.16 1.06 18.24
C ASP A 502 -21.60 0.56 18.36
N GLN A 503 -22.59 1.34 17.93
CA GLN A 503 -23.99 0.92 17.90
C GLN A 503 -24.21 -0.24 16.90
N ILE A 504 -23.63 -0.14 15.69
CA ILE A 504 -23.67 -1.22 14.70
C ILE A 504 -22.95 -2.46 15.24
N ASN A 505 -21.74 -2.30 15.79
CA ASN A 505 -21.01 -3.43 16.35
C ASN A 505 -21.74 -4.05 17.55
N ALA A 506 -22.34 -3.26 18.44
CA ALA A 506 -23.14 -3.79 19.54
C ALA A 506 -24.33 -4.62 19.03
N CYS A 507 -24.98 -4.24 17.93
CA CYS A 507 -26.01 -5.06 17.28
C CYS A 507 -25.45 -6.41 16.78
N LEU A 508 -24.31 -6.40 16.09
CA LEU A 508 -23.66 -7.64 15.60
C LEU A 508 -23.23 -8.56 16.75
N LYS A 509 -22.72 -7.98 17.85
CA LYS A 509 -22.25 -8.72 19.04
C LYS A 509 -23.41 -9.23 19.90
N LEU A 510 -24.46 -8.44 20.04
CA LEU A 510 -25.72 -8.86 20.69
C LEU A 510 -26.37 -10.01 19.92
N SER A 511 -26.38 -9.94 18.58
CA SER A 511 -26.83 -11.05 17.74
C SER A 511 -26.04 -12.34 18.04
N ALA A 512 -24.71 -12.26 18.12
CA ALA A 512 -23.87 -13.40 18.47
C ALA A 512 -24.17 -13.95 19.88
N CYS A 513 -24.44 -13.09 20.87
CA CYS A 513 -24.86 -13.52 22.21
C CYS A 513 -26.18 -14.29 22.14
N TYR A 514 -27.19 -13.77 21.45
CA TYR A 514 -28.48 -14.46 21.28
C TYR A 514 -28.34 -15.79 20.55
N SER A 515 -27.52 -15.87 19.50
CA SER A 515 -27.26 -17.15 18.82
C SER A 515 -26.62 -18.19 19.75
N ARG A 516 -25.73 -17.78 20.67
CA ARG A 516 -25.13 -18.67 21.68
C ARG A 516 -26.13 -19.14 22.75
N MET A 517 -27.17 -18.35 23.00
CA MET A 517 -28.29 -18.70 23.88
C MET A 517 -29.44 -19.40 23.13
N TYR A 518 -29.23 -19.79 21.87
CA TYR A 518 -30.23 -20.42 21.00
C TYR A 518 -31.48 -19.56 20.73
N GLU A 519 -31.40 -18.24 20.91
CA GLU A 519 -32.50 -17.30 20.69
C GLU A 519 -32.44 -16.69 19.27
N GLN A 520 -32.62 -17.51 18.24
CA GLN A 520 -32.33 -17.13 16.84
C GLN A 520 -33.15 -15.93 16.33
N ASP A 521 -34.43 -15.82 16.70
CA ASP A 521 -35.27 -14.68 16.28
C ASP A 521 -34.77 -13.36 16.86
N LYS A 522 -34.33 -13.35 18.13
CA LYS A 522 -33.72 -12.18 18.74
C LYS A 522 -32.36 -11.87 18.12
N ALA A 523 -31.61 -12.90 17.72
CA ALA A 523 -30.36 -12.73 17.00
C ALA A 523 -30.58 -12.01 15.66
N LEU A 524 -31.62 -12.40 14.90
CA LEU A 524 -32.00 -11.74 13.66
C LEU A 524 -32.48 -10.29 13.88
N GLN A 525 -33.33 -10.06 14.89
CA GLN A 525 -33.80 -8.72 15.24
C GLN A 525 -32.64 -7.79 15.61
N ALA A 526 -31.64 -8.28 16.33
CA ALA A 526 -30.44 -7.52 16.64
C ALA A 526 -29.66 -7.12 15.38
N LEU A 527 -29.56 -8.00 14.38
CA LEU A 527 -28.93 -7.66 13.09
C LEU A 527 -29.70 -6.57 12.36
N PHE A 528 -31.03 -6.71 12.21
CA PHE A 528 -31.84 -5.68 11.54
C PHE A 528 -31.84 -4.33 12.26
N ARG A 529 -31.68 -4.34 13.60
CA ARG A 529 -31.51 -3.10 14.36
C ARG A 529 -30.28 -2.30 13.91
N SER A 530 -29.22 -2.93 13.40
CA SER A 530 -28.05 -2.19 12.91
C SER A 530 -28.40 -1.22 11.78
N PHE A 531 -29.45 -1.51 11.00
CA PHE A 531 -29.90 -0.67 9.88
C PHE A 531 -30.59 0.63 10.31
N HIS A 532 -30.91 0.77 11.60
CA HIS A 532 -31.38 2.06 12.14
C HIS A 532 -30.25 3.08 12.26
N PHE A 533 -29.00 2.63 12.31
CA PHE A 533 -27.85 3.49 12.56
C PHE A 533 -27.11 3.88 11.27
N ASP A 534 -27.13 3.03 10.24
CA ASP A 534 -26.53 3.30 8.93
C ASP A 534 -27.06 2.30 7.88
N LYS A 535 -26.63 2.46 6.63
CA LYS A 535 -26.84 1.52 5.53
C LYS A 535 -26.34 0.11 5.88
N PRO A 536 -26.88 -0.94 5.24
CA PRO A 536 -26.42 -2.31 5.45
C PRO A 536 -24.91 -2.45 5.21
N ARG A 537 -24.28 -3.29 6.04
CA ARG A 537 -22.87 -3.66 5.93
C ARG A 537 -22.72 -5.13 5.63
N ALA A 538 -21.65 -5.49 4.93
CA ALA A 538 -21.44 -6.85 4.48
C ALA A 538 -21.39 -7.85 5.66
N GLU A 539 -20.89 -7.44 6.84
CA GLU A 539 -20.91 -8.25 8.06
C GLU A 539 -22.33 -8.62 8.50
N ALA A 540 -23.23 -7.63 8.52
CA ALA A 540 -24.63 -7.85 8.89
C ALA A 540 -25.33 -8.71 7.83
N CYS A 541 -25.14 -8.38 6.55
CA CYS A 541 -25.71 -9.13 5.43
C CYS A 541 -25.27 -10.60 5.43
N CYS A 542 -23.98 -10.89 5.64
CA CYS A 542 -23.48 -12.26 5.72
C CYS A 542 -24.11 -13.05 6.89
N ARG A 543 -24.31 -12.41 8.05
CA ARG A 543 -24.94 -13.05 9.22
C ARG A 543 -26.44 -13.28 9.03
N ILE A 544 -27.14 -12.33 8.39
CA ILE A 544 -28.56 -12.49 8.01
C ILE A 544 -28.70 -13.60 6.96
N GLY A 545 -27.82 -13.62 5.95
CA GLY A 545 -27.75 -14.69 4.95
C GLY A 545 -27.57 -16.06 5.61
N LYS A 546 -26.66 -16.15 6.59
CA LYS A 546 -26.44 -17.37 7.37
C LYS A 546 -27.69 -17.82 8.13
N PHE A 547 -28.40 -16.90 8.78
CA PHE A 547 -29.64 -17.22 9.49
C PHE A 547 -30.67 -17.89 8.57
N PHE A 548 -30.82 -17.42 7.33
CA PHE A 548 -31.73 -18.05 6.36
C PHE A 548 -31.16 -19.33 5.76
N TYR A 549 -29.85 -19.40 5.53
CA TYR A 549 -29.19 -20.61 5.06
C TYR A 549 -29.32 -21.77 6.04
N ASP A 550 -29.22 -21.50 7.34
CA ASP A 550 -29.40 -22.50 8.41
C ASP A 550 -30.85 -23.05 8.46
N GLN A 551 -31.80 -22.42 7.76
CA GLN A 551 -33.19 -22.89 7.57
C GLN A 551 -33.43 -23.47 6.16
N SER A 552 -32.36 -23.80 5.44
CA SER A 552 -32.42 -24.44 4.13
C SER A 552 -33.12 -25.80 4.20
N PRO A 553 -33.74 -26.26 3.08
CA PRO A 553 -33.82 -25.60 1.78
C PRO A 553 -34.90 -24.50 1.70
N LYS A 554 -35.79 -24.39 2.70
CA LYS A 554 -37.01 -23.56 2.61
C LYS A 554 -36.76 -22.06 2.44
N ARG A 555 -35.57 -21.57 2.79
CA ARG A 555 -35.23 -20.14 2.84
C ARG A 555 -33.99 -19.80 2.02
N LEU A 556 -33.59 -20.67 1.09
CA LEU A 556 -32.37 -20.48 0.28
C LEU A 556 -32.42 -19.20 -0.54
N ASP A 557 -33.56 -18.83 -1.13
CA ASP A 557 -33.69 -17.60 -1.92
C ASP A 557 -33.39 -16.35 -1.10
N GLN A 558 -33.83 -16.32 0.17
CA GLN A 558 -33.48 -15.21 1.07
C GLN A 558 -32.00 -15.22 1.43
N ALA A 559 -31.41 -16.39 1.69
CA ALA A 559 -29.98 -16.48 1.95
C ALA A 559 -29.16 -15.91 0.78
N ILE A 560 -29.49 -16.32 -0.46
CA ILE A 560 -28.87 -15.82 -1.69
C ILE A 560 -28.97 -14.30 -1.78
N TYR A 561 -30.17 -13.73 -1.61
CA TYR A 561 -30.37 -12.27 -1.68
C TYR A 561 -29.43 -11.51 -0.74
N TRP A 562 -29.29 -11.96 0.51
CA TRP A 562 -28.43 -11.28 1.48
C TRP A 562 -26.94 -11.45 1.19
N TYR A 563 -26.52 -12.60 0.68
CA TYR A 563 -25.14 -12.77 0.26
C TYR A 563 -24.82 -11.99 -1.02
N GLU A 564 -25.70 -11.95 -2.01
CA GLU A 564 -25.53 -11.12 -3.22
C GLU A 564 -25.42 -9.64 -2.84
N LEU A 565 -26.29 -9.15 -1.95
CA LEU A 565 -26.20 -7.79 -1.44
C LEU A 565 -24.83 -7.52 -0.81
N ALA A 566 -24.31 -8.44 0.02
CA ALA A 566 -22.98 -8.29 0.61
C ALA A 566 -21.85 -8.16 -0.43
N THR A 567 -21.99 -8.76 -1.63
CA THR A 567 -20.96 -8.67 -2.69
C THR A 567 -20.92 -7.33 -3.43
N VAL A 568 -21.99 -6.53 -3.36
CA VAL A 568 -22.12 -5.26 -4.10
C VAL A 568 -22.06 -4.02 -3.20
N LEU A 569 -22.05 -4.20 -1.88
CA LEU A 569 -21.99 -3.08 -0.94
C LEU A 569 -20.61 -2.39 -0.99
N PRO A 570 -20.57 -1.05 -0.99
CA PRO A 570 -19.30 -0.32 -0.91
C PRO A 570 -18.74 -0.42 0.52
N LYS A 571 -17.46 -0.80 0.61
CA LYS A 571 -16.75 -0.82 1.88
C LYS A 571 -16.63 0.60 2.46
N PRO A 572 -16.90 0.82 3.76
CA PRO A 572 -16.73 2.12 4.40
C PRO A 572 -15.29 2.62 4.24
N LYS A 573 -15.10 3.83 3.70
CA LYS A 573 -13.80 4.48 3.57
C LYS A 573 -13.59 5.46 4.74
N GLY A 574 -12.39 5.49 5.32
CA GLY A 574 -11.98 6.51 6.30
C GLY A 574 -12.62 6.43 7.69
N ALA A 575 -13.64 5.59 7.90
CA ALA A 575 -14.26 5.43 9.20
C ALA A 575 -13.26 4.83 10.21
N LEU A 576 -13.27 5.33 11.46
CA LEU A 576 -12.60 4.69 12.63
C LEU A 576 -13.26 3.35 13.02
N ALA A 577 -13.97 2.74 12.08
CA ALA A 577 -14.82 1.59 12.23
C ALA A 577 -14.01 0.30 12.30
N PHE A 578 -14.49 -0.64 13.11
CA PHE A 578 -14.09 -2.03 13.02
C PHE A 578 -14.63 -2.65 11.72
N VAL A 579 -13.77 -3.38 11.00
CA VAL A 579 -14.09 -4.02 9.73
C VAL A 579 -13.64 -5.47 9.76
N GLU A 580 -14.54 -6.38 9.36
CA GLU A 580 -14.26 -7.80 9.13
C GLU A 580 -14.07 -8.04 7.62
N HIS A 581 -12.81 -8.00 7.16
CA HIS A 581 -12.47 -7.96 5.72
C HIS A 581 -12.99 -9.15 4.92
N ASP A 582 -13.11 -10.31 5.56
CA ASP A 582 -13.61 -11.53 4.93
C ASP A 582 -15.06 -11.37 4.45
N ALA A 583 -15.91 -10.67 5.22
CA ALA A 583 -17.30 -10.38 4.87
C ALA A 583 -17.42 -9.51 3.61
N TRP A 584 -16.40 -8.70 3.30
CA TRP A 584 -16.34 -7.82 2.14
C TRP A 584 -15.65 -8.43 0.93
N THR A 585 -15.21 -9.69 1.02
CA THR A 585 -14.42 -10.34 -0.03
C THR A 585 -14.95 -11.75 -0.33
N TRP A 586 -14.30 -12.77 0.20
CA TRP A 586 -14.54 -14.16 -0.18
C TRP A 586 -15.71 -14.81 0.57
N LEU A 587 -16.06 -14.34 1.77
CA LEU A 587 -17.07 -15.00 2.61
C LEU A 587 -18.47 -15.04 1.97
N PRO A 588 -19.03 -13.94 1.46
CA PRO A 588 -20.34 -14.01 0.80
C PRO A 588 -20.30 -14.85 -0.49
N LEU A 589 -19.19 -14.82 -1.23
CA LEU A 589 -19.00 -15.62 -2.45
C LEU A 589 -18.96 -17.12 -2.15
N LEU A 590 -18.24 -17.51 -1.10
CA LEU A 590 -18.22 -18.90 -0.64
C LEU A 590 -19.61 -19.36 -0.21
N ASN A 591 -20.37 -18.53 0.50
CA ASN A 591 -21.73 -18.90 0.88
C ASN A 591 -22.69 -18.95 -0.32
N LEU A 592 -22.53 -18.10 -1.33
CA LEU A 592 -23.28 -18.20 -2.60
C LEU A 592 -22.99 -19.50 -3.33
N CYS A 593 -21.73 -19.94 -3.35
CA CYS A 593 -21.36 -21.27 -3.85
C CYS A 593 -22.17 -22.36 -3.15
N LEU A 594 -22.25 -22.34 -1.82
CA LEU A 594 -23.02 -23.34 -1.06
C LEU A 594 -24.53 -23.27 -1.36
N CYS A 595 -25.10 -22.07 -1.45
CA CYS A 595 -26.50 -21.90 -1.79
C CYS A 595 -26.84 -22.45 -3.19
N TYR A 596 -26.03 -22.13 -4.21
CA TYR A 596 -26.29 -22.56 -5.58
C TYR A 596 -26.02 -24.05 -5.80
N ASP A 597 -25.06 -24.64 -5.09
CA ASP A 597 -24.86 -26.10 -5.11
C ASP A 597 -26.09 -26.83 -4.56
N GLN A 598 -26.67 -26.33 -3.46
CA GLN A 598 -27.88 -26.91 -2.88
C GLN A 598 -29.13 -26.75 -3.77
N LEU A 599 -29.16 -25.73 -4.64
CA LEU A 599 -30.18 -25.56 -5.67
C LEU A 599 -29.94 -26.41 -6.93
N GLY A 600 -28.83 -27.14 -7.01
CA GLY A 600 -28.46 -27.93 -8.18
C GLY A 600 -27.89 -27.10 -9.33
N GLN A 601 -27.57 -25.82 -9.12
CA GLN A 601 -26.98 -24.91 -10.12
C GLN A 601 -25.46 -24.94 -10.04
N TYR A 602 -24.86 -26.06 -10.46
CA TYR A 602 -23.44 -26.37 -10.20
C TYR A 602 -22.47 -25.44 -10.92
N GLU A 603 -22.76 -25.01 -12.14
CA GLU A 603 -21.91 -24.08 -12.89
C GLU A 603 -21.83 -22.73 -12.18
N LYS A 604 -22.97 -22.22 -11.73
CA LYS A 604 -23.07 -20.96 -10.97
C LYS A 604 -22.38 -21.09 -9.61
N ALA A 605 -22.55 -22.22 -8.93
CA ALA A 605 -21.85 -22.50 -7.68
C ALA A 605 -20.32 -22.49 -7.86
N ASN A 606 -19.82 -23.16 -8.91
CA ASN A 606 -18.40 -23.19 -9.23
C ASN A 606 -17.84 -21.81 -9.61
N GLU A 607 -18.60 -21.00 -10.35
CA GLU A 607 -18.22 -19.61 -10.66
C GLU A 607 -17.99 -18.80 -9.38
N TYR A 608 -18.93 -18.87 -8.43
CA TYR A 608 -18.79 -18.20 -7.13
C TYR A 608 -17.60 -18.73 -6.32
N ASN A 609 -17.33 -20.04 -6.36
CA ASN A 609 -16.15 -20.61 -5.73
C ASN A 609 -14.85 -20.07 -6.34
N ASN A 610 -14.77 -19.96 -7.66
CA ASN A 610 -13.59 -19.41 -8.36
C ASN A 610 -13.38 -17.93 -8.03
N ARG A 611 -14.47 -17.15 -7.96
CA ARG A 611 -14.41 -15.75 -7.51
C ARG A 611 -13.95 -15.64 -6.06
N ALA A 612 -14.39 -16.54 -5.17
CA ALA A 612 -13.91 -16.59 -3.79
C ALA A 612 -12.42 -16.93 -3.72
N LEU A 613 -11.95 -17.91 -4.51
CA LEU A 613 -10.53 -18.28 -4.62
C LEU A 613 -9.65 -17.13 -5.11
N ALA A 614 -10.13 -16.27 -6.00
CA ALA A 614 -9.38 -15.10 -6.44
C ALA A 614 -9.01 -14.15 -5.26
N TYR A 615 -9.82 -14.14 -4.19
CA TYR A 615 -9.55 -13.35 -2.98
C TYR A 615 -8.75 -14.11 -1.91
N ASN A 616 -8.92 -15.43 -1.83
CA ASN A 616 -8.24 -16.30 -0.87
C ASN A 616 -7.89 -17.67 -1.49
N PRO A 617 -6.79 -17.77 -2.27
CA PRO A 617 -6.46 -18.95 -3.07
C PRO A 617 -6.18 -20.22 -2.26
N GLU A 618 -5.79 -20.08 -0.99
CA GLU A 618 -5.36 -21.19 -0.14
C GLU A 618 -6.46 -21.63 0.84
N HIS A 619 -7.68 -21.07 0.75
CA HIS A 619 -8.74 -21.41 1.69
C HIS A 619 -9.17 -22.88 1.56
N PRO A 620 -9.08 -23.71 2.63
CA PRO A 620 -9.29 -25.16 2.54
C PRO A 620 -10.64 -25.55 1.95
N SER A 621 -11.73 -24.90 2.38
CA SER A 621 -13.07 -25.19 1.86
C SER A 621 -13.21 -24.86 0.37
N MET A 622 -12.58 -23.80 -0.12
CA MET A 622 -12.70 -23.41 -1.52
C MET A 622 -11.87 -24.33 -2.44
N LEU A 623 -10.71 -24.77 -1.96
CA LEU A 623 -9.91 -25.80 -2.62
C LEU A 623 -10.62 -27.15 -2.65
N HIS A 624 -11.31 -27.50 -1.57
CA HIS A 624 -12.17 -28.69 -1.53
C HIS A 624 -13.31 -28.58 -2.55
N ASN A 625 -14.04 -27.46 -2.55
CA ASN A 625 -15.12 -27.20 -3.50
C ASN A 625 -14.66 -27.27 -4.95
N LYS A 626 -13.47 -26.72 -5.26
CA LYS A 626 -12.88 -26.79 -6.60
C LYS A 626 -12.73 -28.24 -7.07
N LYS A 627 -12.14 -29.11 -6.24
CA LYS A 627 -12.00 -30.55 -6.54
C LYS A 627 -13.35 -31.25 -6.67
N TYR A 628 -14.32 -30.87 -5.83
CA TYR A 628 -15.68 -31.40 -5.89
C TYR A 628 -16.36 -31.08 -7.23
N PHE A 629 -16.31 -29.83 -7.69
CA PHE A 629 -16.90 -29.44 -8.97
C PHE A 629 -16.15 -30.02 -10.17
N GLU A 630 -14.81 -30.07 -10.15
CA GLU A 630 -14.01 -30.76 -11.17
C GLU A 630 -14.45 -32.22 -11.33
N GLY A 631 -14.62 -32.94 -10.22
CA GLY A 631 -15.10 -34.32 -10.22
C GLY A 631 -16.56 -34.47 -10.67
N LYS A 632 -17.40 -33.45 -10.45
CA LYS A 632 -18.81 -33.45 -10.84
C LYS A 632 -18.98 -33.26 -12.35
N PHE A 633 -18.34 -32.24 -12.91
CA PHE A 633 -18.39 -31.96 -14.35
C PHE A 633 -17.70 -33.06 -15.17
N ALA A 634 -16.66 -33.71 -14.64
CA ALA A 634 -16.04 -34.86 -15.30
C ALA A 634 -16.99 -36.07 -15.44
N LYS A 635 -17.94 -36.24 -14.51
CA LYS A 635 -18.96 -37.31 -14.56
C LYS A 635 -20.12 -36.97 -15.48
N GLU A 636 -20.47 -35.69 -15.62
CA GLU A 636 -21.53 -35.24 -16.53
C GLU A 636 -21.09 -35.24 -18.01
N ALA A 637 -19.77 -35.21 -18.26
CA ALA A 637 -19.18 -35.31 -19.58
C ALA A 637 -18.97 -36.76 -20.08
N GLN A 638 -19.23 -37.77 -19.22
CA GLN A 638 -19.20 -39.20 -19.55
C GLN A 638 -20.63 -39.72 -19.73
#